data_AF-A0A970FX56-F1
#
_entry.id   AF-A0A970FX56-F1
#
_cell.length_a   1.000
_cell.length_b   1.000
_cell.length_c   1.000
_cell.angle_alpha   90.00
_cell.angle_beta   90.00
_cell.angle_gamma   90.00
#
_symmetry.space_group_name_H-M   'P 1'
#
loop_
_entity.id
_entity.type
_entity.pdbx_description
1 polymer ?
#
loop_
_entity_poly.entity_id
_entity_poly.type
_entity_poly.pdbx_seq_one_letter_code
_entity_poly.pdbx_strand_id
1 'polypeptide(L)'
;MEREKIRILIVGAGYAGVLTAKKLEKRLRKNRDVEISIVDKNPFHTMLTELHEVAANRVDEHNIRLSLKKIFAGRKVNVIQDKITDIDFNGKTASGLNGSYRYDYLVVATGSRPAFYGVDGAEKNSRTLWSYDDAVALREHILDCFRKASRETAPDEKKKLRTFFVVGAGFTGTEMMGELAEYVPILCEEFEIDRELVSLYLADMLPRAVPNLPEKLSKKIQKRLERAGVRLFLNSDVVKVGEDFIELDCGGERRRVDTDTVIWAAGIESSRLAGALAGKLPAGEHNRLKTDRYLRSLDDQTVYVVGDNLYYVPDGEERPVPQIVENCEQGSAVAAHNIACAVLGKGEMKEYRPKIHGYMVSVGGRYGVAYIGTAKRKIALPSFFAMFIKHFINVVYFVQVLGWNKVFSYLKHEFFTVRHNRSFVGGHFSNKTPSFLLVPLRLWLGAVWVFEGVMKIVDKWLATPKLEGFFGGAAEWFDAILKGAANLPGDGTNTATPTVTGAAYAAADVISSATGAATETAEKVGQVLINFDFLGIFRLIAVSGRELAESALSDFALKLDIPLLNWFIEKLVLPYNGVQLVMQGLIIVAEILIGLSLISGLFTTPSSAFSLVLLFMFACTTGLYFSSFWMVFAAIALLIGAGRIFGLDYYAMPFLKKKWKNLRFVRKLYIYND
;
A
#
# COMPACT_ATOMS: atom_id res chain seq x y z
N MET A 1 46.80 -18.90 -27.01
CA MET A 1 46.91 -18.19 -25.72
C MET A 1 45.59 -17.49 -25.47
N GLU A 2 44.78 -17.98 -24.53
CA GLU A 2 43.68 -17.16 -24.00
C GLU A 2 44.29 -15.90 -23.37
N ARG A 3 43.87 -14.71 -23.82
CA ARG A 3 44.25 -13.46 -23.17
C ARG A 3 43.74 -13.49 -21.74
N GLU A 4 44.60 -13.12 -20.79
CA GLU A 4 44.19 -12.98 -19.40
C GLU A 4 43.12 -11.88 -19.30
N LYS A 5 41.95 -12.22 -18.75
CA LYS A 5 40.82 -11.29 -18.65
C LYS A 5 41.14 -10.22 -17.61
N ILE A 6 40.77 -8.97 -17.91
CA ILE A 6 40.81 -7.84 -16.98
C ILE A 6 39.71 -8.04 -15.92
N ARG A 7 40.10 -8.05 -14.66
CA ARG A 7 39.22 -8.35 -13.51
C ARG A 7 38.82 -7.07 -12.80
N ILE A 8 37.52 -6.78 -12.77
CA ILE A 8 36.95 -5.69 -12.01
C ILE A 8 36.23 -6.27 -10.79
N LEU A 9 36.74 -5.99 -9.61
CA LEU A 9 36.18 -6.46 -8.35
C LEU A 9 35.44 -5.32 -7.64
N ILE A 10 34.19 -5.55 -7.29
CA ILE A 10 33.35 -4.61 -6.56
C ILE A 10 33.05 -5.22 -5.18
N VAL A 11 33.47 -4.54 -4.12
CA VAL A 11 33.28 -5.02 -2.74
C VAL A 11 32.13 -4.24 -2.10
N GLY A 12 31.04 -4.96 -1.81
CA GLY A 12 29.79 -4.44 -1.28
C GLY A 12 28.70 -4.31 -2.35
N ALA A 13 27.51 -4.82 -2.06
CA ALA A 13 26.32 -4.78 -2.92
C ALA A 13 25.21 -3.88 -2.35
N GLY A 14 25.61 -2.76 -1.73
CA GLY A 14 24.71 -1.65 -1.39
C GLY A 14 24.29 -0.84 -2.63
N TYR A 15 23.73 0.35 -2.41
CA TYR A 15 23.29 1.24 -3.50
C TYR A 15 24.39 1.51 -4.51
N ALA A 16 25.59 1.86 -4.02
CA ALA A 16 26.71 2.22 -4.89
C ALA A 16 27.28 1.02 -5.66
N GLY A 17 27.48 -0.12 -5.00
CA GLY A 17 28.05 -1.31 -5.62
C GLY A 17 27.16 -1.90 -6.72
N VAL A 18 25.85 -2.04 -6.44
CA VAL A 18 24.89 -2.54 -7.43
C VAL A 18 24.81 -1.62 -8.65
N LEU A 19 24.70 -0.31 -8.44
CA LEU A 19 24.62 0.63 -9.55
C LEU A 19 25.93 0.67 -10.35
N THR A 20 27.08 0.58 -9.69
CA THR A 20 28.39 0.55 -10.36
C THR A 20 28.50 -0.70 -11.24
N ALA A 21 28.19 -1.88 -10.70
CA ALA A 21 28.21 -3.15 -11.43
C ALA A 21 27.29 -3.14 -12.65
N LYS A 22 26.04 -2.66 -12.50
CA LYS A 22 25.08 -2.58 -13.62
C LYS A 22 25.52 -1.60 -14.71
N LYS A 23 26.09 -0.45 -14.32
CA LYS A 23 26.56 0.56 -15.27
C LYS A 23 27.83 0.09 -15.99
N LEU A 24 28.73 -0.59 -15.29
CA LEU A 24 29.91 -1.23 -15.89
C LEU A 24 29.51 -2.32 -16.89
N GLU A 25 28.62 -3.23 -16.49
CA GLU A 25 28.15 -4.30 -17.36
C GLU A 25 27.52 -3.72 -18.63
N LYS A 26 26.66 -2.70 -18.52
CA LYS A 26 26.07 -2.04 -19.70
C LYS A 26 27.13 -1.46 -20.65
N ARG A 27 28.22 -0.91 -20.12
CA ARG A 27 29.31 -0.29 -20.91
C ARG A 27 30.26 -1.31 -21.52
N LEU A 28 30.54 -2.40 -20.81
CA LEU A 28 31.56 -3.38 -21.17
C LEU A 28 30.98 -4.71 -21.70
N ARG A 29 29.66 -4.87 -21.80
CA ARG A 29 28.96 -6.10 -22.21
C ARG A 29 29.52 -6.78 -23.47
N LYS A 30 29.96 -5.98 -24.45
CA LYS A 30 30.50 -6.46 -25.73
C LYS A 30 31.95 -6.96 -25.62
N ASN A 31 32.69 -6.52 -24.61
CA ASN A 31 34.06 -6.96 -24.37
C ASN A 31 34.05 -8.34 -23.70
N ARG A 32 34.73 -9.32 -24.30
CA ARG A 32 34.85 -10.69 -23.75
C ARG A 32 36.08 -10.85 -22.85
N ASP A 33 36.99 -9.89 -22.89
CA ASP A 33 38.25 -9.88 -22.13
C ASP A 33 38.08 -9.19 -20.76
N VAL A 34 36.84 -8.97 -20.30
CA VAL A 34 36.55 -8.33 -19.01
C VAL A 34 35.66 -9.24 -18.18
N GLU A 35 36.04 -9.39 -16.92
CA GLU A 35 35.26 -10.07 -15.89
C GLU A 35 34.87 -9.08 -14.80
N ILE A 36 33.56 -8.98 -14.52
CA ILE A 36 33.03 -8.13 -13.44
C ILE A 36 32.53 -9.04 -12.33
N SER A 37 33.11 -8.91 -11.15
CA SER A 37 32.71 -9.63 -9.95
C SER A 37 32.22 -8.66 -8.88
N ILE A 38 31.10 -8.98 -8.25
CA ILE A 38 30.59 -8.26 -7.08
C ILE A 38 30.56 -9.21 -5.89
N VAL A 39 31.16 -8.79 -4.78
CA VAL A 39 31.26 -9.57 -3.54
C VAL A 39 30.45 -8.89 -2.45
N ASP A 40 29.53 -9.62 -1.82
CA ASP A 40 28.80 -9.13 -0.65
C ASP A 40 28.55 -10.26 0.36
N LYS A 41 28.47 -9.90 1.65
CA LYS A 41 28.17 -10.84 2.72
C LYS A 41 26.77 -11.46 2.60
N ASN A 42 25.83 -10.74 1.97
CA ASN A 42 24.44 -11.12 1.82
C ASN A 42 24.10 -11.45 0.35
N PRO A 43 23.19 -12.41 0.10
CA PRO A 43 22.75 -12.74 -1.27
C PRO A 43 21.74 -11.73 -1.85
N PHE A 44 21.51 -10.61 -1.17
CA PHE A 44 20.55 -9.58 -1.53
C PHE A 44 21.09 -8.18 -1.23
N HIS A 45 20.70 -7.22 -2.07
CA HIS A 45 20.80 -5.80 -1.81
C HIS A 45 19.68 -5.36 -0.87
N THR A 46 20.00 -4.57 0.16
CA THR A 46 19.03 -4.08 1.15
C THR A 46 18.63 -2.64 0.87
N MET A 47 17.33 -2.35 0.87
CA MET A 47 16.78 -0.99 0.83
C MET A 47 16.98 -0.29 2.17
N LEU A 48 18.17 0.29 2.40
CA LEU A 48 18.51 0.95 3.66
C LEU A 48 17.57 2.12 4.01
N THR A 49 16.98 2.77 2.99
CA THR A 49 16.04 3.88 3.16
C THR A 49 14.66 3.45 3.68
N GLU A 50 14.38 2.15 3.79
CA GLU A 50 13.08 1.62 4.22
C GLU A 50 13.18 0.79 5.52
N LEU A 51 14.34 0.76 6.19
CA LEU A 51 14.55 -0.04 7.41
C LEU A 51 13.59 0.35 8.54
N HIS A 52 13.32 1.64 8.72
CA HIS A 52 12.39 2.16 9.74
C HIS A 52 10.97 1.63 9.56
N GLU A 53 10.57 1.35 8.32
CA GLU A 53 9.24 0.85 7.99
C GLU A 53 9.07 -0.63 8.38
N VAL A 54 10.15 -1.42 8.25
CA VAL A 54 10.18 -2.82 8.70
C VAL A 54 10.29 -2.90 10.22
N ALA A 55 11.13 -2.07 10.83
CA ALA A 55 11.29 -2.02 12.29
C ALA A 55 9.97 -1.70 13.02
N ALA A 56 9.12 -0.85 12.44
CA ALA A 56 7.78 -0.54 12.96
C ALA A 56 6.65 -1.39 12.35
N ASN A 57 7.00 -2.53 11.74
CA ASN A 57 6.09 -3.53 11.20
C ASN A 57 5.07 -3.00 10.18
N ARG A 58 5.39 -1.91 9.47
CA ARG A 58 4.54 -1.32 8.43
C ARG A 58 4.71 -2.05 7.12
N VAL A 59 5.97 -2.35 6.77
CA VAL A 59 6.37 -3.04 5.56
C VAL A 59 6.92 -4.41 5.91
N ASP A 60 6.58 -5.41 5.09
CA ASP A 60 7.13 -6.74 5.21
C ASP A 60 8.62 -6.78 4.87
N GLU A 61 9.40 -7.52 5.64
CA GLU A 61 10.86 -7.60 5.52
C GLU A 61 11.33 -8.13 4.15
N HIS A 62 10.50 -8.91 3.44
CA HIS A 62 10.83 -9.38 2.09
C HIS A 62 10.89 -8.23 1.07
N ASN A 63 10.16 -7.13 1.32
CA ASN A 63 10.06 -6.03 0.36
C ASN A 63 11.34 -5.20 0.26
N ILE A 64 12.14 -5.17 1.32
CA ILE A 64 13.42 -4.45 1.36
C ILE A 64 14.62 -5.30 0.92
N ARG A 65 14.41 -6.59 0.60
CA ARG A 65 15.45 -7.53 0.15
C ARG A 65 15.38 -7.74 -1.36
N LEU A 66 16.34 -7.19 -2.09
CA LEU A 66 16.44 -7.33 -3.54
C LEU A 66 17.50 -8.38 -3.87
N SER A 67 17.08 -9.58 -4.31
CA SER A 67 18.01 -10.67 -4.66
C SER A 67 19.05 -10.23 -5.69
N LEU A 68 20.35 -10.39 -5.38
CA LEU A 68 21.43 -10.04 -6.30
C LEU A 68 21.36 -10.88 -7.59
N LYS A 69 21.00 -12.17 -7.47
CA LYS A 69 20.76 -13.05 -8.63
C LYS A 69 19.67 -12.49 -9.56
N LYS A 70 18.58 -11.93 -9.02
CA LYS A 70 17.52 -11.30 -9.84
C LYS A 70 17.98 -9.97 -10.45
N ILE A 71 18.74 -9.17 -9.70
CA ILE A 71 19.29 -7.88 -10.19
C ILE A 71 20.21 -8.08 -11.40
N PHE A 72 21.03 -9.12 -11.36
CA PHE A 72 22.01 -9.44 -12.38
C PHE A 72 21.58 -10.57 -13.33
N ALA A 73 20.31 -11.01 -13.28
CA ALA A 73 19.80 -12.03 -14.19
C ALA A 73 19.98 -11.60 -15.66
N GLY A 74 20.61 -12.46 -16.46
CA GLY A 74 20.93 -12.17 -17.86
C GLY A 74 22.05 -11.15 -18.08
N ARG A 75 22.80 -10.76 -17.03
CA ARG A 75 23.93 -9.84 -17.09
C ARG A 75 25.25 -10.57 -16.85
N LYS A 76 26.32 -10.09 -17.48
CA LYS A 76 27.69 -10.59 -17.29
C LYS A 76 28.32 -10.03 -16.02
N VAL A 77 27.74 -10.34 -14.86
CA VAL A 77 28.26 -9.99 -13.54
C VAL A 77 28.29 -11.25 -12.69
N ASN A 78 29.48 -11.63 -12.22
CA ASN A 78 29.65 -12.73 -11.29
C ASN A 78 29.29 -12.25 -9.87
N VAL A 79 28.32 -12.91 -9.24
CA VAL A 79 27.86 -12.56 -7.88
C VAL A 79 28.47 -13.56 -6.91
N ILE A 80 29.31 -13.07 -6.01
CA ILE A 80 30.04 -13.86 -5.02
C ILE A 80 29.49 -13.51 -3.64
N GLN A 81 29.10 -14.54 -2.90
CA GLN A 81 28.68 -14.37 -1.51
C GLN A 81 29.85 -14.66 -0.58
N ASP A 82 30.51 -13.61 -0.10
CA ASP A 82 31.61 -13.69 0.85
C ASP A 82 31.75 -12.36 1.61
N LYS A 83 32.34 -12.41 2.80
CA LYS A 83 32.65 -11.23 3.60
C LYS A 83 34.14 -10.91 3.46
N ILE A 84 34.46 -9.89 2.69
CA ILE A 84 35.83 -9.37 2.59
C ILE A 84 36.26 -8.80 3.95
N THR A 85 37.42 -9.27 4.42
CA THR A 85 38.02 -8.88 5.70
C THR A 85 39.25 -8.01 5.52
N ASP A 86 40.00 -8.20 4.43
CA ASP A 86 41.19 -7.42 4.14
C ASP A 86 41.43 -7.27 2.63
N ILE A 87 42.20 -6.24 2.26
CA ILE A 87 42.63 -6.01 0.88
C ILE A 87 44.13 -5.73 0.87
N ASP A 88 44.86 -6.48 0.06
CA ASP A 88 46.26 -6.24 -0.30
C ASP A 88 46.31 -5.49 -1.63
N PHE A 89 46.66 -4.20 -1.56
CA PHE A 89 46.77 -3.32 -2.72
C PHE A 89 48.01 -3.63 -3.58
N ASN A 90 49.10 -4.10 -2.97
CA ASN A 90 50.33 -4.42 -3.69
C ASN A 90 50.18 -5.73 -4.48
N GLY A 91 49.67 -6.78 -3.85
CA GLY A 91 49.34 -8.05 -4.50
C GLY A 91 48.02 -8.04 -5.28
N LYS A 92 47.30 -6.91 -5.29
CA LYS A 92 45.98 -6.71 -5.92
C LYS A 92 44.99 -7.84 -5.65
N THR A 93 44.83 -8.17 -4.37
CA THR A 93 43.99 -9.30 -3.92
C THR A 93 43.13 -8.89 -2.74
N ALA A 94 41.83 -9.17 -2.81
CA ALA A 94 40.92 -9.04 -1.68
C ALA A 94 40.72 -10.40 -1.01
N SER A 95 40.87 -10.46 0.30
CA SER A 95 40.72 -11.67 1.10
C SER A 95 39.37 -11.65 1.82
N GLY A 96 38.57 -12.69 1.59
CA GLY A 96 37.33 -12.96 2.29
C GLY A 96 37.45 -14.15 3.25
N LEU A 97 36.31 -14.52 3.85
CA LEU A 97 36.25 -15.69 4.74
C LEU A 97 36.33 -16.99 3.96
N ASN A 98 35.82 -17.01 2.72
CA ASN A 98 35.69 -18.23 1.92
C ASN A 98 36.71 -18.32 0.78
N GLY A 99 37.45 -17.24 0.49
CA GLY A 99 38.43 -17.25 -0.58
C GLY A 99 39.16 -15.93 -0.79
N SER A 100 40.01 -15.90 -1.81
CA SER A 100 40.78 -14.72 -2.22
C SER A 100 40.46 -14.35 -3.66
N TYR A 101 40.33 -13.06 -3.93
CA TYR A 101 39.84 -12.52 -5.19
C TYR A 101 40.84 -11.53 -5.77
N ARG A 102 41.53 -11.93 -6.84
CA ARG A 102 42.47 -11.05 -7.57
C ARG A 102 41.70 -10.03 -8.41
N TYR A 103 42.22 -8.83 -8.51
CA TYR A 103 41.63 -7.74 -9.29
C TYR A 103 42.68 -6.96 -10.08
N ASP A 104 42.24 -6.34 -11.17
CA ASP A 104 42.99 -5.30 -11.88
C ASP A 104 42.47 -3.91 -11.52
N TYR A 105 41.15 -3.81 -11.31
CA TYR A 105 40.45 -2.64 -10.81
C TYR A 105 39.56 -3.01 -9.62
N LEU A 106 39.59 -2.21 -8.57
CA LEU A 106 38.82 -2.41 -7.35
C LEU A 106 37.81 -1.28 -7.16
N VAL A 107 36.60 -1.60 -6.73
CA VAL A 107 35.61 -0.63 -6.26
C VAL A 107 35.27 -0.92 -4.80
N VAL A 108 35.57 0.02 -3.92
CA VAL A 108 35.22 -0.02 -2.50
C VAL A 108 33.83 0.61 -2.32
N ALA A 109 32.83 -0.22 -2.06
CA ALA A 109 31.42 0.16 -1.92
C ALA A 109 30.76 -0.51 -0.68
N THR A 110 31.53 -0.63 0.40
CA THR A 110 31.16 -1.39 1.61
C THR A 110 30.15 -0.68 2.53
N GLY A 111 29.80 0.56 2.24
CA GLY A 111 28.83 1.33 3.01
C GLY A 111 29.36 1.78 4.37
N SER A 112 28.45 2.07 5.27
CA SER A 112 28.69 2.68 6.57
C SER A 112 28.21 1.79 7.74
N ARG A 113 28.51 2.20 8.96
CA ARG A 113 27.98 1.63 10.20
C ARG A 113 27.60 2.76 11.18
N PRO A 114 26.79 2.49 12.22
CA PRO A 114 26.50 3.47 13.26
C PRO A 114 27.77 3.99 13.95
N ALA A 115 27.81 5.30 14.20
CA ALA A 115 28.85 5.95 15.00
C ALA A 115 28.31 6.24 16.40
N PHE A 116 28.98 5.72 17.44
CA PHE A 116 28.55 5.85 18.84
C PHE A 116 29.22 7.02 19.58
N TYR A 117 30.15 7.72 18.93
CA TYR A 117 30.82 8.93 19.46
C TYR A 117 31.46 8.76 20.85
N GLY A 118 31.86 7.54 21.21
CA GLY A 118 32.47 7.25 22.51
C GLY A 118 31.49 7.26 23.70
N VAL A 119 30.18 7.30 23.46
CA VAL A 119 29.17 7.25 24.53
C VAL A 119 29.22 5.89 25.24
N ASP A 120 29.42 5.92 26.56
CA ASP A 120 29.59 4.70 27.37
C ASP A 120 28.35 3.81 27.29
N GLY A 121 28.59 2.52 27.01
CA GLY A 121 27.55 1.49 26.87
C GLY A 121 26.67 1.59 25.63
N ALA A 122 26.76 2.65 24.80
CA ALA A 122 25.88 2.83 23.64
C ALA A 122 25.98 1.69 22.62
N GLU A 123 27.19 1.26 22.23
CA GLU A 123 27.36 0.14 21.28
C GLU A 123 26.83 -1.20 21.81
N LYS A 124 26.89 -1.41 23.13
CA LYS A 124 26.49 -2.67 23.76
C LYS A 124 24.98 -2.73 24.06
N ASN A 125 24.42 -1.63 24.55
CA ASN A 125 23.10 -1.60 25.17
C ASN A 125 22.02 -0.92 24.31
N SER A 126 22.37 -0.37 23.15
CA SER A 126 21.39 0.18 22.20
C SER A 126 21.11 -0.77 21.04
N ARG A 127 19.94 -0.57 20.41
CA ARG A 127 19.57 -1.19 19.14
C ARG A 127 19.94 -0.24 18.00
N THR A 128 20.53 -0.76 16.94
CA THR A 128 20.84 0.02 15.74
C THR A 128 19.75 -0.15 14.69
N LEU A 129 19.81 0.65 13.62
CA LEU A 129 18.92 0.55 12.46
C LEU A 129 19.71 0.79 11.17
N TRP A 130 20.75 -0.03 10.93
CA TRP A 130 21.65 0.14 9.79
C TRP A 130 21.79 -1.10 8.90
N SER A 131 21.08 -2.17 9.24
CA SER A 131 21.07 -3.40 8.47
C SER A 131 19.67 -4.02 8.39
N TYR A 132 19.47 -4.97 7.48
CA TYR A 132 18.25 -5.77 7.45
C TYR A 132 18.02 -6.49 8.78
N ASP A 133 19.07 -7.12 9.31
CA ASP A 133 19.02 -7.87 10.56
C ASP A 133 18.66 -6.95 11.73
N ASP A 134 19.19 -5.71 11.74
CA ASP A 134 18.86 -4.69 12.73
C ASP A 134 17.36 -4.36 12.71
N ALA A 135 16.79 -4.14 11.52
CA ALA A 135 15.38 -3.78 11.39
C ALA A 135 14.45 -4.93 11.84
N VAL A 136 14.78 -6.17 11.49
CA VAL A 136 14.02 -7.35 11.93
C VAL A 136 14.16 -7.55 13.44
N ALA A 137 15.38 -7.50 13.97
CA ALA A 137 15.61 -7.64 15.41
C ALA A 137 14.90 -6.54 16.22
N LEU A 138 14.90 -5.31 15.72
CA LEU A 138 14.21 -4.20 16.38
C LEU A 138 12.69 -4.38 16.36
N ARG A 139 12.11 -4.86 15.25
CA ARG A 139 10.68 -5.20 15.17
C ARG A 139 10.29 -6.23 16.22
N GLU A 140 11.05 -7.33 16.31
CA GLU A 140 10.78 -8.40 17.28
C GLU A 140 10.97 -7.91 18.72
N HIS A 141 11.99 -7.09 18.98
CA HIS A 141 12.22 -6.48 20.29
C HIS A 141 11.04 -5.60 20.72
N ILE A 142 10.55 -4.71 19.84
CA ILE A 142 9.40 -3.85 20.13
C ILE A 142 8.16 -4.70 20.44
N LEU A 143 7.88 -5.73 19.64
CA LEU A 143 6.76 -6.65 19.88
C LEU A 143 6.90 -7.38 21.22
N ASP A 144 8.10 -7.84 21.54
CA ASP A 144 8.36 -8.56 22.79
C ASP A 144 8.24 -7.67 24.03
N CYS A 145 8.65 -6.40 23.93
CA CYS A 145 8.42 -5.41 24.99
C CYS A 145 6.93 -5.27 25.33
N PHE A 146 6.05 -5.17 24.33
CA PHE A 146 4.60 -5.09 24.57
C PHE A 146 4.03 -6.41 25.10
N ARG A 147 4.48 -7.56 24.58
CA ARG A 147 4.10 -8.89 25.08
C ARG A 147 4.49 -9.11 26.55
N LYS A 148 5.66 -8.63 26.96
CA LYS A 148 6.13 -8.69 28.35
C LYS A 148 5.35 -7.70 29.21
N ALA A 149 5.17 -6.47 28.74
CA ALA A 149 4.47 -5.42 29.49
C ALA A 149 3.02 -5.78 29.84
N SER A 150 2.33 -6.54 28.98
CA SER A 150 0.95 -7.00 29.26
C SER A 150 0.88 -8.08 30.34
N ARG A 151 1.97 -8.83 30.56
CA ARG A 151 2.05 -9.94 31.53
C ARG A 151 2.77 -9.59 32.82
N GLU A 152 3.57 -8.52 32.80
CA GLU A 152 4.29 -8.05 33.97
C GLU A 152 3.30 -7.62 35.07
N THR A 153 3.75 -7.56 36.31
CA THR A 153 2.97 -7.10 37.47
C THR A 153 3.67 -5.97 38.21
N ALA A 154 5.00 -5.94 38.21
CA ALA A 154 5.80 -4.89 38.82
C ALA A 154 5.61 -3.55 38.08
N PRO A 155 5.16 -2.47 38.77
CA PRO A 155 4.89 -1.18 38.12
C PRO A 155 6.11 -0.55 37.43
N ASP A 156 7.28 -0.65 38.04
CA ASP A 156 8.51 -0.06 37.51
C ASP A 156 9.00 -0.79 36.26
N GLU A 157 9.01 -2.13 36.29
CA GLU A 157 9.38 -2.95 35.12
C GLU A 157 8.39 -2.76 33.97
N LYS A 158 7.08 -2.67 34.25
CA LYS A 158 6.09 -2.26 33.24
C LYS A 158 6.41 -0.93 32.59
N LYS A 159 6.86 0.05 33.37
CA LYS A 159 7.17 1.39 32.86
C LYS A 159 8.42 1.35 31.99
N LYS A 160 9.45 0.60 32.37
CA LYS A 160 10.68 0.38 31.58
C LYS A 160 10.38 -0.24 30.22
N LEU A 161 9.61 -1.34 30.19
CA LEU A 161 9.21 -2.05 28.97
C LEU A 161 8.38 -1.19 28.00
N ARG A 162 7.68 -0.18 28.50
CA ARG A 162 6.82 0.73 27.72
C ARG A 162 7.49 2.08 27.43
N THR A 163 8.78 2.21 27.72
CA THR A 163 9.56 3.41 27.43
C THR A 163 10.49 3.15 26.26
N PHE A 164 10.44 4.03 25.25
CA PHE A 164 11.25 3.92 24.05
C PHE A 164 11.98 5.23 23.80
N PHE A 165 13.30 5.13 23.64
CA PHE A 165 14.16 6.23 23.22
C PHE A 165 14.66 6.01 21.80
N VAL A 166 14.63 7.07 20.99
CA VAL A 166 15.40 7.19 19.77
C VAL A 166 16.43 8.30 19.98
N VAL A 167 17.70 7.99 19.74
CA VAL A 167 18.82 8.94 19.87
C VAL A 167 19.23 9.39 18.48
N GLY A 168 19.26 10.70 18.25
CA GLY A 168 19.47 11.34 16.97
C GLY A 168 18.16 11.75 16.29
N ALA A 169 17.83 13.04 16.32
CA ALA A 169 16.76 13.69 15.57
C ALA A 169 17.17 14.08 14.13
N GLY A 170 18.16 13.40 13.56
CA GLY A 170 18.48 13.44 12.13
C GLY A 170 17.40 12.77 11.26
N PHE A 171 17.73 12.44 10.00
CA PHE A 171 16.80 11.76 9.09
C PHE A 171 16.31 10.43 9.68
N THR A 172 17.21 9.48 9.90
CA THR A 172 16.87 8.11 10.32
C THR A 172 16.09 8.06 11.63
N GLY A 173 16.52 8.78 12.67
CA GLY A 173 15.82 8.75 13.95
C GLY A 173 14.46 9.46 13.93
N THR A 174 14.32 10.52 13.14
CA THR A 174 13.01 11.15 12.90
C THR A 174 12.04 10.20 12.19
N GLU A 175 12.52 9.49 11.16
CA GLU A 175 11.70 8.51 10.42
C GLU A 175 11.30 7.34 11.31
N MET A 176 12.26 6.78 12.05
CA MET A 176 12.02 5.68 13.00
C MET A 176 11.02 6.08 14.09
N MET A 177 11.20 7.25 14.71
CA MET A 177 10.29 7.73 15.75
C MET A 177 8.89 8.01 15.18
N GLY A 178 8.79 8.56 13.96
CA GLY A 178 7.52 8.77 13.29
C GLY A 178 6.76 7.47 13.03
N GLU A 179 7.45 6.43 12.55
CA GLU A 179 6.87 5.10 12.34
C GLU A 179 6.48 4.44 13.67
N LEU A 180 7.32 4.52 14.69
CA LEU A 180 7.04 3.98 16.01
C LEU A 180 5.82 4.64 16.64
N ALA A 181 5.69 5.97 16.52
CA ALA A 181 4.55 6.71 17.04
C ALA A 181 3.22 6.33 16.35
N GLU A 182 3.25 5.91 15.08
CA GLU A 182 2.07 5.36 14.39
C GLU A 182 1.84 3.88 14.71
N TYR A 183 2.87 3.13 15.11
CA TYR A 183 2.77 1.71 15.44
C TYR A 183 2.26 1.47 16.87
N VAL A 184 2.73 2.25 17.83
CA VAL A 184 2.41 2.10 19.26
C VAL A 184 0.90 2.04 19.55
N PRO A 185 0.02 2.88 18.96
CA PRO A 185 -1.42 2.75 19.19
C PRO A 185 -2.00 1.40 18.77
N ILE A 186 -1.44 0.77 17.73
CA ILE A 186 -1.86 -0.56 17.25
C ILE A 186 -1.45 -1.62 18.27
N LEU A 187 -0.20 -1.56 18.74
CA LEU A 187 0.30 -2.46 19.78
C LEU A 187 -0.45 -2.29 21.10
N CYS A 188 -0.79 -1.06 21.48
CA CYS A 188 -1.63 -0.79 22.64
C CYS A 188 -3.00 -1.46 22.54
N GLU A 189 -3.66 -1.43 21.38
CA GLU A 189 -4.93 -2.12 21.16
C GLU A 189 -4.76 -3.65 21.17
N GLU A 190 -3.71 -4.17 20.53
CA GLU A 190 -3.43 -5.61 20.43
C GLU A 190 -3.08 -6.26 21.78
N PHE A 191 -2.34 -5.55 22.62
CA PHE A 191 -1.87 -6.06 23.92
C PHE A 191 -2.67 -5.51 25.12
N GLU A 192 -3.78 -4.81 24.86
CA GLU A 192 -4.67 -4.23 25.88
C GLU A 192 -3.94 -3.28 26.85
N ILE A 193 -3.01 -2.46 26.33
CA ILE A 193 -2.23 -1.50 27.10
C ILE A 193 -2.74 -0.09 26.83
N ASP A 194 -3.07 0.66 27.88
CA ASP A 194 -3.45 2.06 27.76
C ASP A 194 -2.33 2.89 27.10
N ARG A 195 -2.67 3.60 26.02
CA ARG A 195 -1.72 4.41 25.24
C ARG A 195 -0.98 5.45 26.08
N GLU A 196 -1.63 6.00 27.09
CA GLU A 196 -1.06 7.03 27.98
C GLU A 196 0.11 6.52 28.83
N LEU A 197 0.21 5.20 29.00
CA LEU A 197 1.28 4.55 29.76
C LEU A 197 2.55 4.31 28.94
N VAL A 198 2.50 4.48 27.61
CA VAL A 198 3.64 4.30 26.71
C VAL A 198 4.35 5.63 26.47
N SER A 199 5.65 5.68 26.77
CA SER A 199 6.48 6.87 26.64
C SER A 199 7.41 6.78 25.43
N LEU A 200 7.34 7.80 24.56
CA LEU A 200 8.19 7.91 23.37
C LEU A 200 9.06 9.16 23.48
N TYR A 201 10.38 8.99 23.40
CA TYR A 201 11.36 10.05 23.54
C TYR A 201 12.31 10.11 22.35
N LEU A 202 12.51 11.31 21.79
CA LEU A 202 13.51 11.56 20.75
C LEU A 202 14.53 12.56 21.30
N ALA A 203 15.78 12.15 21.43
CA ALA A 203 16.87 12.95 21.99
C ALA A 203 17.90 13.34 20.92
N ASP A 204 18.39 14.58 20.96
CA ASP A 204 19.48 15.06 20.09
C ASP A 204 20.23 16.21 20.76
N MET A 205 21.54 16.25 20.57
CA MET A 205 22.42 17.36 21.01
C MET A 205 22.09 18.67 20.27
N LEU A 206 21.53 18.59 19.06
CA LEU A 206 21.25 19.72 18.22
C LEU A 206 19.93 20.41 18.61
N PRO A 207 19.79 21.72 18.36
CA PRO A 207 18.61 22.49 18.74
C PRO A 207 17.35 22.16 17.94
N ARG A 208 17.47 21.37 16.86
CA ARG A 208 16.34 21.10 15.95
C ARG A 208 16.45 19.74 15.25
N ALA A 209 15.31 19.07 15.13
CA ALA A 209 15.14 17.92 14.25
C ALA A 209 15.46 18.25 12.77
N VAL A 210 16.18 17.35 12.13
CA VAL A 210 16.60 17.38 10.71
C VAL A 210 17.17 18.75 10.33
N PRO A 211 18.33 19.15 10.88
CA PRO A 211 18.88 20.50 10.72
C PRO A 211 19.30 20.84 9.29
N ASN A 212 19.40 19.85 8.40
CA ASN A 212 19.63 20.01 6.97
C ASN A 212 18.44 20.67 6.23
N LEU A 213 17.26 20.70 6.86
CA LEU A 213 16.10 21.37 6.32
C LEU A 213 16.02 22.84 6.80
N PRO A 214 15.34 23.72 6.04
CA PRO A 214 14.97 25.04 6.53
C PRO A 214 14.22 24.97 7.85
N GLU A 215 14.47 25.91 8.75
CA GLU A 215 13.94 25.90 10.13
C GLU A 215 12.42 25.73 10.21
N LYS A 216 11.69 26.37 9.28
CA LYS A 216 10.21 26.25 9.18
C LYS A 216 9.76 24.81 8.93
N LEU A 217 10.55 24.01 8.22
CA LEU A 217 10.29 22.60 7.95
C LEU A 217 10.66 21.72 9.14
N SER A 218 11.80 21.98 9.79
CA SER A 218 12.15 21.33 11.06
C SER A 218 11.06 21.53 12.13
N LYS A 219 10.52 22.75 12.29
CA LYS A 219 9.42 23.04 13.21
C LYS A 219 8.14 22.26 12.89
N LYS A 220 7.83 22.02 11.61
CA LYS A 220 6.68 21.20 11.20
C LYS A 220 6.85 19.73 11.62
N ILE A 221 8.07 19.21 11.52
CA ILE A 221 8.40 17.84 11.94
C ILE A 221 8.25 17.70 13.45
N GLN A 222 8.84 18.61 14.23
CA GLN A 222 8.72 18.63 15.70
C GLN A 222 7.25 18.65 16.13
N LYS A 223 6.47 19.58 15.59
CA LYS A 223 5.03 19.68 15.88
C LYS A 223 4.25 18.42 15.51
N ARG A 224 4.66 17.71 14.44
CA ARG A 224 4.02 16.45 14.03
C ARG A 224 4.33 15.34 15.03
N LEU A 225 5.59 15.22 15.45
CA LEU A 225 6.03 14.23 16.45
C LEU A 225 5.36 14.47 17.81
N GLU A 226 5.33 15.72 18.29
CA GLU A 226 4.67 16.10 19.54
C GLU A 226 3.17 15.76 19.52
N ARG A 227 2.48 16.06 18.41
CA ARG A 227 1.07 15.68 18.22
C ARG A 227 0.85 14.17 18.20
N ALA A 228 1.86 13.37 17.86
CA ALA A 228 1.82 11.91 17.92
C ALA A 228 2.16 11.37 19.33
N GLY A 229 2.40 12.25 20.31
CA GLY A 229 2.72 11.89 21.68
C GLY A 229 4.19 11.62 21.93
N VAL A 230 5.09 12.11 21.07
CA VAL A 230 6.54 12.03 21.24
C VAL A 230 7.04 13.23 22.05
N ARG A 231 7.88 12.99 23.04
CA ARG A 231 8.58 14.03 23.82
C ARG A 231 9.97 14.25 23.25
N LEU A 232 10.32 15.50 22.97
CA LEU A 232 11.58 15.87 22.34
C LEU A 232 12.58 16.40 23.38
N PHE A 233 13.77 15.81 23.42
CA PHE A 233 14.92 16.27 24.19
C PHE A 233 15.98 16.83 23.23
N LEU A 234 15.76 18.05 22.78
CA LEU A 234 16.71 18.78 21.92
C LEU A 234 17.66 19.60 22.79
N ASN A 235 18.88 19.86 22.30
CA ASN A 235 19.97 20.38 23.13
C ASN A 235 20.24 19.47 24.35
N SER A 236 20.22 18.16 24.14
CA SER A 236 20.45 17.18 25.19
C SER A 236 21.42 16.11 24.71
N ASP A 237 22.57 16.01 25.37
CA ASP A 237 23.60 15.03 25.03
C ASP A 237 23.29 13.69 25.69
N VAL A 238 23.45 12.59 24.97
CA VAL A 238 23.42 11.25 25.56
C VAL A 238 24.81 10.93 26.08
N VAL A 239 24.93 10.68 27.38
CA VAL A 239 26.25 10.48 27.99
C VAL A 239 26.49 9.04 28.40
N LYS A 240 25.43 8.30 28.72
CA LYS A 240 25.54 6.88 29.02
C LYS A 240 24.28 6.13 28.61
N VAL A 241 24.46 4.91 28.11
CA VAL A 241 23.39 3.95 27.88
C VAL A 241 23.71 2.70 28.71
N GLY A 242 22.92 2.47 29.76
CA GLY A 242 22.98 1.25 30.56
C GLY A 242 22.11 0.14 29.99
N GLU A 243 22.06 -1.00 30.68
CA GLU A 243 21.24 -2.16 30.29
C GLU A 243 19.73 -1.84 30.38
N ASP A 244 19.32 -1.08 31.40
CA ASP A 244 17.92 -0.74 31.68
C ASP A 244 17.68 0.77 31.82
N PHE A 245 18.60 1.61 31.35
CA PHE A 245 18.49 3.07 31.44
C PHE A 245 19.26 3.83 30.36
N ILE A 246 18.85 5.07 30.13
CA ILE A 246 19.59 6.09 29.39
C ILE A 246 19.83 7.31 30.28
N GLU A 247 21.01 7.92 30.15
CA GLU A 247 21.37 9.14 30.87
C GLU A 247 21.67 10.27 29.90
N LEU A 248 20.92 11.37 30.08
CA LEU A 248 21.01 12.58 29.29
C LEU A 248 21.65 13.71 30.10
N ASP A 249 22.36 14.59 29.42
CA ASP A 249 22.75 15.90 29.93
C ASP A 249 21.88 16.97 29.26
N CYS A 250 20.99 17.59 30.03
CA CYS A 250 20.07 18.62 29.56
C CYS A 250 20.57 20.00 29.98
N GLY A 251 21.67 20.47 29.39
CA GLY A 251 22.23 21.80 29.70
C GLY A 251 22.87 21.89 31.08
N GLY A 252 23.54 20.83 31.52
CA GLY A 252 24.23 20.71 32.81
C GLY A 252 23.45 19.88 33.84
N GLU A 253 22.17 19.56 33.59
CA GLU A 253 21.36 18.71 34.46
C GLU A 253 21.39 17.25 33.97
N ARG A 254 21.88 16.35 34.82
CA ARG A 254 21.91 14.91 34.56
C ARG A 254 20.53 14.30 34.77
N ARG A 255 19.94 13.77 33.70
CA ARG A 255 18.64 13.09 33.73
C ARG A 255 18.79 11.63 33.34
N ARG A 256 18.59 10.75 34.31
CA ARG A 256 18.46 9.30 34.07
C ARG A 256 17.00 8.94 33.81
N VAL A 257 16.76 8.11 32.80
CA VAL A 257 15.44 7.56 32.48
C VAL A 257 15.56 6.06 32.29
N ASP A 258 14.80 5.31 33.07
CA ASP A 258 14.79 3.85 32.95
C ASP A 258 14.01 3.43 31.69
N THR A 259 14.60 2.55 30.90
CA THR A 259 14.11 2.15 29.58
C THR A 259 14.78 0.85 29.13
N ASP A 260 14.01 -0.07 28.59
CA ASP A 260 14.55 -1.31 27.99
C ASP A 260 14.87 -1.13 26.49
N THR A 261 14.49 0.01 25.92
CA THR A 261 14.66 0.26 24.49
C THR A 261 15.31 1.61 24.23
N VAL A 262 16.55 1.58 23.76
CA VAL A 262 17.27 2.71 23.18
C VAL A 262 17.62 2.36 21.74
N ILE A 263 17.16 3.18 20.80
CA ILE A 263 17.43 3.03 19.37
C ILE A 263 18.44 4.10 18.96
N TRP A 264 19.62 3.72 18.51
CA TRP A 264 20.70 4.63 18.15
C TRP A 264 20.68 4.99 16.66
N ALA A 265 20.50 6.28 16.37
CA ALA A 265 20.43 6.86 15.03
C ALA A 265 21.15 8.23 14.93
N ALA A 266 22.10 8.52 15.83
CA ALA A 266 22.77 9.82 15.94
C ALA A 266 23.86 10.08 14.88
N GLY A 267 24.26 9.07 14.12
CA GLY A 267 25.20 9.26 13.03
C GLY A 267 25.86 7.97 12.58
N ILE A 268 26.72 8.12 11.57
CA ILE A 268 27.37 7.02 10.88
C ILE A 268 28.83 7.30 10.61
N GLU A 269 29.58 6.23 10.44
CA GLU A 269 30.96 6.25 9.97
C GLU A 269 31.17 5.16 8.92
N SER A 270 32.32 5.16 8.24
CA SER A 270 32.66 4.11 7.28
C SER A 270 32.59 2.70 7.89
N SER A 271 32.32 1.70 7.05
CA SER A 271 32.31 0.29 7.45
C SER A 271 33.61 -0.14 8.15
N ARG A 272 33.57 -1.25 8.90
CA ARG A 272 34.77 -1.84 9.53
C ARG A 272 35.88 -2.12 8.52
N LEU A 273 35.54 -2.58 7.31
CA LEU A 273 36.53 -2.81 6.26
C LEU A 273 37.17 -1.49 5.83
N ALA A 274 36.38 -0.48 5.50
CA ALA A 274 36.92 0.83 5.13
C ALA A 274 37.75 1.47 6.25
N GLY A 275 37.40 1.26 7.52
CA GLY A 275 38.23 1.62 8.67
C GLY A 275 39.56 0.88 8.72
N ALA A 276 39.60 -0.41 8.42
CA ALA A 276 40.86 -1.14 8.29
C ALA A 276 41.70 -0.63 7.10
N LEU A 277 41.05 -0.28 5.98
CA LEU A 277 41.70 0.30 4.81
C LEU A 277 42.19 1.73 5.05
N ALA A 278 41.63 2.47 6.00
CA ALA A 278 42.09 3.82 6.36
C ALA A 278 43.51 3.83 6.94
N GLY A 279 44.02 2.69 7.41
CA GLY A 279 45.43 2.52 7.77
C GLY A 279 46.37 2.22 6.58
N LYS A 280 45.80 1.89 5.41
CA LYS A 280 46.53 1.52 4.18
C LYS A 280 46.38 2.53 3.04
N LEU A 281 45.32 3.34 3.07
CA LEU A 281 45.00 4.37 2.09
C LEU A 281 44.70 5.70 2.82
N PRO A 282 44.87 6.85 2.15
CA PRO A 282 44.59 8.14 2.75
C PRO A 282 43.12 8.25 3.14
N ALA A 283 42.86 8.55 4.41
CA ALA A 283 41.52 8.72 4.94
C ALA A 283 41.29 10.13 5.49
N GLY A 284 40.02 10.52 5.54
CA GLY A 284 39.52 11.73 6.19
C GLY A 284 38.67 11.38 7.41
N GLU A 285 37.78 12.30 7.78
CA GLU A 285 36.88 12.15 8.92
C GLU A 285 36.03 10.87 8.83
N HIS A 286 35.72 10.29 10.00
CA HIS A 286 34.85 9.11 10.13
C HIS A 286 35.30 7.92 9.27
N ASN A 287 36.62 7.75 9.10
CA ASN A 287 37.25 6.67 8.34
C ASN A 287 36.83 6.61 6.86
N ARG A 288 36.46 7.74 6.26
CA ARG A 288 36.12 7.83 4.82
C ARG A 288 37.41 7.96 4.00
N LEU A 289 37.50 7.25 2.88
CA LEU A 289 38.71 7.17 2.06
C LEU A 289 38.77 8.35 1.07
N LYS A 290 39.90 9.06 1.05
CA LYS A 290 40.12 10.23 0.20
C LYS A 290 40.27 9.83 -1.27
N THR A 291 39.64 10.57 -2.15
CA THR A 291 39.75 10.35 -3.60
C THR A 291 40.12 11.61 -4.36
N ASP A 292 40.62 11.41 -5.57
CA ASP A 292 40.73 12.46 -6.57
C ASP A 292 39.36 12.82 -7.18
N ARG A 293 39.35 13.80 -8.09
CA ARG A 293 38.15 14.24 -8.85
C ARG A 293 37.56 13.17 -9.76
N TYR A 294 38.23 12.05 -9.99
CA TYR A 294 37.75 10.92 -10.81
C TYR A 294 37.26 9.75 -9.97
N LEU A 295 37.20 9.93 -8.64
CA LEU A 295 36.82 8.94 -7.62
C LEU A 295 37.84 7.81 -7.42
N ARG A 296 39.10 8.03 -7.82
CA ARG A 296 40.20 7.10 -7.57
C ARG A 296 40.83 7.40 -6.21
N SER A 297 41.33 6.37 -5.54
CA SER A 297 42.20 6.57 -4.38
C SER A 297 43.38 7.47 -4.77
N LEU A 298 43.85 8.29 -3.82
CA LEU A 298 44.99 9.19 -4.06
C LEU A 298 46.29 8.42 -4.32
N ASP A 299 46.44 7.24 -3.71
CA ASP A 299 47.67 6.45 -3.77
C ASP A 299 47.63 5.33 -4.82
N ASP A 300 46.44 4.89 -5.24
CA ASP A 300 46.26 3.82 -6.23
C ASP A 300 45.14 4.16 -7.23
N GLN A 301 45.55 4.45 -8.47
CA GLN A 301 44.63 4.81 -9.54
C GLN A 301 43.76 3.64 -10.05
N THR A 302 44.03 2.42 -9.62
CA THR A 302 43.22 1.23 -9.92
C THR A 302 42.10 1.00 -8.91
N VAL A 303 42.12 1.72 -7.78
CA VAL A 303 41.13 1.63 -6.70
C VAL A 303 40.17 2.80 -6.78
N TYR A 304 38.88 2.52 -6.85
CA TYR A 304 37.81 3.51 -6.85
C TYR A 304 37.00 3.41 -5.56
N VAL A 305 36.57 4.55 -5.01
CA VAL A 305 35.75 4.59 -3.79
C VAL A 305 34.42 5.26 -4.10
N VAL A 306 33.31 4.62 -3.71
CA VAL A 306 31.95 5.12 -3.98
C VAL A 306 31.04 4.93 -2.77
N GLY A 307 29.92 5.66 -2.78
CA GLY A 307 28.92 5.61 -1.71
C GLY A 307 29.44 6.20 -0.40
N ASP A 308 29.04 5.61 0.72
CA ASP A 308 29.32 6.21 2.04
C ASP A 308 30.79 6.17 2.46
N ASN A 309 31.63 5.37 1.78
CA ASN A 309 33.07 5.30 2.05
C ASN A 309 33.86 6.46 1.41
N LEU A 310 33.27 7.19 0.47
CA LEU A 310 33.91 8.26 -0.28
C LEU A 310 34.16 9.47 0.62
N TYR A 311 35.40 9.97 0.69
CA TYR A 311 35.74 11.31 1.17
C TYR A 311 36.20 12.16 -0.01
N TYR A 312 35.33 13.04 -0.48
CA TYR A 312 35.63 13.98 -1.55
C TYR A 312 34.98 15.32 -1.24
N VAL A 313 35.78 16.39 -1.31
CA VAL A 313 35.35 17.78 -1.15
C VAL A 313 35.30 18.40 -2.55
N PRO A 314 34.11 18.71 -3.10
CA PRO A 314 34.00 19.36 -4.40
C PRO A 314 34.65 20.75 -4.40
N ASP A 315 35.16 21.17 -5.56
CA ASP A 315 35.78 22.49 -5.70
C ASP A 315 34.80 23.61 -5.32
N GLY A 316 35.22 24.48 -4.40
CA GLY A 316 34.41 25.59 -3.88
C GLY A 316 33.51 25.23 -2.70
N GLU A 317 33.54 23.99 -2.21
CA GLU A 317 32.84 23.56 -0.99
C GLU A 317 33.83 23.37 0.17
N GLU A 318 33.37 23.58 1.40
CA GLU A 318 34.20 23.37 2.61
C GLU A 318 34.07 21.96 3.19
N ARG A 319 32.98 21.26 2.85
CA ARG A 319 32.61 19.97 3.45
C ARG A 319 32.62 18.86 2.43
N PRO A 320 32.96 17.62 2.84
CA PRO A 320 32.87 16.49 1.95
C PRO A 320 31.41 16.20 1.58
N VAL A 321 31.22 15.52 0.45
CA VAL A 321 29.90 15.10 -0.02
C VAL A 321 29.12 14.32 1.05
N PRO A 322 27.79 14.49 1.15
CA PRO A 322 26.99 13.80 2.16
C PRO A 322 26.84 12.30 1.86
N GLN A 323 26.69 11.50 2.92
CA GLN A 323 26.44 10.06 2.85
C GLN A 323 24.95 9.79 2.62
N ILE A 324 24.52 9.94 1.36
CA ILE A 324 23.13 9.75 0.93
C ILE A 324 23.05 8.90 -0.34
N VAL A 325 21.90 8.28 -0.60
CA VAL A 325 21.68 7.44 -1.79
C VAL A 325 21.96 8.20 -3.08
N GLU A 326 21.55 9.46 -3.17
CA GLU A 326 21.78 10.27 -4.36
C GLU A 326 23.28 10.42 -4.70
N ASN A 327 24.12 10.54 -3.66
CA ASN A 327 25.57 10.54 -3.78
C ASN A 327 26.08 9.18 -4.30
N CYS A 328 25.53 8.07 -3.80
CA CYS A 328 25.80 6.73 -4.32
C CYS A 328 25.47 6.64 -5.82
N GLU A 329 24.32 7.15 -6.27
CA GLU A 329 23.91 7.04 -7.66
C GLU A 329 24.84 7.77 -8.62
N GLN A 330 25.19 9.01 -8.26
CA GLN A 330 26.06 9.89 -9.05
C GLN A 330 27.50 9.36 -9.06
N GLY A 331 28.03 8.98 -7.89
CA GLY A 331 29.39 8.41 -7.77
C GLY A 331 29.55 7.12 -8.55
N SER A 332 28.55 6.23 -8.47
CA SER A 332 28.54 4.97 -9.25
C SER A 332 28.56 5.19 -10.75
N ALA A 333 27.90 6.25 -11.24
CA ALA A 333 27.88 6.56 -12.67
C ALA A 333 29.25 7.04 -13.17
N VAL A 334 29.94 7.84 -12.36
CA VAL A 334 31.27 8.36 -12.67
C VAL A 334 32.32 7.26 -12.57
N ALA A 335 32.35 6.50 -11.47
CA ALA A 335 33.28 5.37 -11.30
C ALA A 335 33.14 4.35 -12.44
N ALA A 336 31.91 3.91 -12.75
CA ALA A 336 31.67 2.98 -13.85
C ALA A 336 32.11 3.52 -15.23
N HIS A 337 32.01 4.84 -15.45
CA HIS A 337 32.48 5.45 -16.68
C HIS A 337 34.01 5.50 -16.74
N ASN A 338 34.65 5.95 -15.66
CA ASN A 338 36.10 6.13 -15.60
C ASN A 338 36.84 4.79 -15.65
N ILE A 339 36.33 3.76 -14.96
CA ILE A 339 36.85 2.39 -15.08
C ILE A 339 36.71 1.89 -16.51
N ALA A 340 35.57 2.11 -17.17
CA ALA A 340 35.39 1.68 -18.56
C ALA A 340 36.37 2.39 -19.51
N CYS A 341 36.64 3.69 -19.31
CA CYS A 341 37.65 4.43 -20.07
C CYS A 341 39.06 3.86 -19.85
N ALA A 342 39.42 3.57 -18.59
CA ALA A 342 40.70 3.01 -18.23
C ALA A 342 40.90 1.61 -18.85
N VAL A 343 39.90 0.73 -18.75
CA VAL A 343 39.92 -0.64 -19.30
C VAL A 343 40.01 -0.65 -20.82
N LEU A 344 39.32 0.27 -21.50
CA LEU A 344 39.31 0.33 -22.97
C LEU A 344 40.50 1.12 -23.55
N GLY A 345 41.23 1.86 -22.71
CA GLY A 345 42.28 2.80 -23.15
C GLY A 345 41.77 3.90 -24.08
N LYS A 346 40.47 4.21 -24.04
CA LYS A 346 39.79 5.15 -24.96
C LYS A 346 38.71 5.96 -24.24
N GLY A 347 38.54 7.20 -24.69
CA GLY A 347 37.58 8.15 -24.13
C GLY A 347 38.14 8.97 -22.98
N GLU A 348 37.44 10.05 -22.64
CA GLU A 348 37.86 11.00 -21.61
C GLU A 348 37.20 10.66 -20.27
N MET A 349 37.98 10.64 -19.19
CA MET A 349 37.45 10.47 -17.85
C MET A 349 36.57 11.65 -17.45
N LYS A 350 35.50 11.37 -16.70
CA LYS A 350 34.60 12.40 -16.17
C LYS A 350 34.97 12.76 -14.75
N GLU A 351 35.09 14.05 -14.52
CA GLU A 351 35.17 14.60 -13.17
C GLU A 351 33.86 14.40 -12.42
N TYR A 352 33.96 14.15 -11.12
CA TYR A 352 32.86 14.00 -10.22
C TYR A 352 32.38 15.37 -9.73
N ARG A 353 31.25 15.82 -10.26
CA ARG A 353 30.61 17.10 -9.90
C ARG A 353 29.21 16.85 -9.35
N PRO A 354 29.09 16.49 -8.07
CA PRO A 354 27.82 16.09 -7.48
C PRO A 354 26.84 17.26 -7.41
N LYS A 355 25.57 16.99 -7.66
CA LYS A 355 24.47 17.96 -7.55
C LYS A 355 23.34 17.36 -6.73
N ILE A 356 23.20 17.79 -5.48
CA ILE A 356 22.16 17.26 -4.58
C ILE A 356 20.84 18.00 -4.82
N HIS A 357 19.81 17.27 -5.25
CA HIS A 357 18.50 17.84 -5.61
C HIS A 357 17.65 18.23 -4.40
N GLY A 358 17.98 17.75 -3.20
CA GLY A 358 17.31 18.16 -1.97
C GLY A 358 17.19 17.04 -0.96
N TYR A 359 16.32 17.26 0.03
CA TYR A 359 16.10 16.31 1.11
C TYR A 359 14.61 16.10 1.33
N MET A 360 14.24 14.88 1.71
CA MET A 360 12.90 14.51 2.12
C MET A 360 13.01 13.64 3.36
N VAL A 361 12.10 13.84 4.30
CA VAL A 361 12.00 13.03 5.51
C VAL A 361 10.54 12.65 5.74
N SER A 362 10.31 11.38 6.03
CA SER A 362 9.00 10.88 6.45
C SER A 362 8.84 10.98 7.98
N VAL A 363 7.61 11.12 8.44
CA VAL A 363 7.24 11.10 9.86
C VAL A 363 6.05 10.16 9.97
N GLY A 364 6.36 8.87 10.01
CA GLY A 364 5.41 7.76 9.84
C GLY A 364 4.98 7.58 8.39
N GLY A 365 4.00 6.71 8.16
CA GLY A 365 3.52 6.38 6.83
C GLY A 365 2.61 7.44 6.18
N ARG A 366 2.22 8.49 6.91
CA ARG A 366 1.16 9.44 6.49
C ARG A 366 1.60 10.88 6.30
N TYR A 367 2.75 11.26 6.84
CA TYR A 367 3.24 12.64 6.81
C TYR A 367 4.70 12.66 6.39
N GLY A 368 5.09 13.69 5.65
CA GLY A 368 6.47 13.91 5.27
C GLY A 368 6.72 15.38 4.97
N VAL A 369 7.99 15.73 4.87
CA VAL A 369 8.42 17.07 4.47
C VAL A 369 9.54 16.93 3.45
N ALA A 370 9.43 17.66 2.34
CA ALA A 370 10.46 17.68 1.31
C ALA A 370 10.90 19.11 1.02
N TYR A 371 12.20 19.28 0.76
CA TYR A 371 12.81 20.50 0.27
C TYR A 371 13.67 20.15 -0.94
N ILE A 372 13.05 20.22 -2.12
CA ILE A 372 13.59 19.67 -3.37
C ILE A 372 13.61 20.71 -4.49
N GLY A 373 14.52 20.56 -5.43
CA GLY A 373 14.60 21.40 -6.63
C GLY A 373 16.01 21.43 -7.21
N THR A 374 16.33 22.53 -7.89
CA THR A 374 17.68 22.78 -8.39
C THR A 374 18.49 23.58 -7.37
N ALA A 375 19.82 23.62 -7.52
CA ALA A 375 20.69 24.43 -6.67
C ALA A 375 20.23 25.91 -6.59
N LYS A 376 19.64 26.45 -7.66
CA LYS A 376 19.16 27.84 -7.74
C LYS A 376 17.75 28.05 -7.19
N ARG A 377 16.90 27.02 -7.17
CA ARG A 377 15.49 27.10 -6.76
C ARG A 377 15.04 25.78 -6.12
N LYS A 378 14.90 25.79 -4.80
CA LYS A 378 14.32 24.69 -4.00
C LYS A 378 12.95 25.08 -3.47
N ILE A 379 12.02 24.14 -3.51
CA ILE A 379 10.62 24.32 -3.11
C ILE A 379 10.37 23.43 -1.89
N ALA A 380 9.67 23.99 -0.91
CA ALA A 380 9.19 23.25 0.25
C ALA A 380 7.83 22.61 -0.06
N LEU A 381 7.78 21.28 -0.06
CA LEU A 381 6.56 20.50 -0.28
C LEU A 381 6.08 19.89 1.04
N PRO A 382 4.83 20.16 1.46
CA PRO A 382 4.28 19.58 2.67
C PRO A 382 3.57 18.24 2.41
N SER A 383 3.65 17.35 3.42
CA SER A 383 2.81 16.15 3.61
C SER A 383 2.59 15.33 2.33
N PHE A 384 1.40 15.40 1.73
CA PHE A 384 1.01 14.58 0.57
C PHE A 384 2.05 14.61 -0.56
N PHE A 385 2.50 15.80 -0.95
CA PHE A 385 3.49 15.93 -2.02
C PHE A 385 4.87 15.43 -1.60
N ALA A 386 5.26 15.59 -0.34
CA ALA A 386 6.52 15.04 0.16
C ALA A 386 6.51 13.51 0.15
N MET A 387 5.41 12.90 0.58
CA MET A 387 5.23 11.44 0.54
C MET A 387 5.16 10.92 -0.90
N PHE A 388 4.46 11.62 -1.80
CA PHE A 388 4.49 11.30 -3.22
C PHE A 388 5.93 11.28 -3.75
N ILE A 389 6.75 12.28 -3.42
CA ILE A 389 8.16 12.34 -3.79
C ILE A 389 8.96 11.17 -3.21
N LYS A 390 8.74 10.80 -1.94
CA LYS A 390 9.36 9.61 -1.32
C LYS A 390 9.16 8.38 -2.20
N HIS A 391 7.91 8.06 -2.51
CA HIS A 391 7.61 6.86 -3.28
C HIS A 391 8.04 6.99 -4.75
N PHE A 392 7.99 8.18 -5.34
CA PHE A 392 8.47 8.43 -6.70
C PHE A 392 9.98 8.18 -6.84
N ILE A 393 10.79 8.62 -5.86
CA ILE A 393 12.24 8.36 -5.84
C ILE A 393 12.51 6.85 -5.77
N ASN A 394 11.79 6.12 -4.92
CA ASN A 394 11.92 4.66 -4.84
C ASN A 394 11.53 3.98 -6.16
N VAL A 395 10.48 4.45 -6.85
CA VAL A 395 10.13 3.95 -8.20
C VAL A 395 11.26 4.18 -9.20
N VAL A 396 11.85 5.38 -9.24
CA VAL A 396 13.00 5.69 -10.10
C VAL A 396 14.18 4.76 -9.80
N TYR A 397 14.46 4.49 -8.52
CA TYR A 397 15.49 3.54 -8.12
C TYR A 397 15.19 2.11 -8.59
N PHE A 398 13.96 1.62 -8.38
CA PHE A 398 13.58 0.26 -8.78
C PHE A 398 13.61 0.07 -10.30
N VAL A 399 13.25 1.08 -11.09
CA VAL A 399 13.42 1.05 -12.56
C VAL A 399 14.90 0.84 -12.93
N GLN A 400 15.83 1.49 -12.24
CA GLN A 400 17.26 1.32 -12.47
C GLN A 400 17.76 -0.09 -12.07
N VAL A 401 17.20 -0.70 -11.03
CA VAL A 401 17.75 -1.93 -10.41
C VAL A 401 17.03 -3.23 -10.81
N LEU A 402 15.70 -3.28 -10.78
CA LEU A 402 14.90 -4.49 -11.07
C LEU A 402 13.80 -4.30 -12.12
N GLY A 403 13.59 -3.07 -12.62
CA GLY A 403 12.59 -2.77 -13.64
C GLY A 403 11.15 -2.79 -13.13
N TRP A 404 10.21 -2.88 -14.06
CA TRP A 404 8.77 -2.69 -13.81
C TRP A 404 8.12 -3.73 -12.88
N ASN A 405 8.60 -4.97 -12.86
CA ASN A 405 8.04 -6.00 -11.97
C ASN A 405 8.22 -5.64 -10.49
N LYS A 406 9.38 -5.09 -10.12
CA LYS A 406 9.60 -4.63 -8.75
C LYS A 406 8.81 -3.36 -8.46
N VAL A 407 8.67 -2.45 -9.43
CA VAL A 407 7.81 -1.26 -9.29
C VAL A 407 6.38 -1.68 -8.97
N PHE A 408 5.80 -2.63 -9.72
CA PHE A 408 4.44 -3.10 -9.47
C PHE A 408 4.31 -3.76 -8.09
N SER A 409 5.24 -4.62 -7.70
CA SER A 409 5.28 -5.23 -6.36
C SER A 409 5.36 -4.17 -5.26
N TYR A 410 6.24 -3.17 -5.42
CA TYR A 410 6.38 -2.07 -4.48
C TYR A 410 5.09 -1.25 -4.36
N LEU A 411 4.49 -0.83 -5.49
CA LEU A 411 3.24 -0.06 -5.49
C LEU A 411 2.11 -0.86 -4.83
N LYS A 412 2.04 -2.17 -5.07
CA LYS A 412 1.06 -3.04 -4.43
C LYS A 412 1.21 -3.07 -2.91
N HIS A 413 2.44 -3.10 -2.39
CA HIS A 413 2.66 -3.17 -0.95
C HIS A 413 2.51 -1.81 -0.24
N GLU A 414 3.00 -0.72 -0.84
CA GLU A 414 2.92 0.61 -0.23
C GLU A 414 1.53 1.26 -0.31
N PHE A 415 0.76 0.95 -1.35
CA PHE A 415 -0.51 1.64 -1.61
C PHE A 415 -1.74 0.74 -1.44
N PHE A 416 -1.65 -0.51 -1.88
CA PHE A 416 -2.82 -1.39 -1.94
C PHE A 416 -2.92 -2.38 -0.77
N THR A 417 -1.81 -2.80 -0.17
CA THR A 417 -1.80 -3.85 0.87
C THR A 417 -1.08 -3.43 2.16
N VAL A 418 -0.94 -2.12 2.38
CA VAL A 418 -0.24 -1.58 3.55
C VAL A 418 -0.98 -1.95 4.85
N ARG A 419 -0.22 -2.31 5.89
CA ARG A 419 -0.81 -2.71 7.18
C ARG A 419 -1.41 -1.50 7.89
N HIS A 420 -2.61 -1.69 8.47
CA HIS A 420 -3.32 -0.70 9.28
C HIS A 420 -3.52 0.68 8.61
N ASN A 421 -3.65 0.70 7.27
CA ASN A 421 -3.87 1.93 6.49
C ASN A 421 -2.80 3.01 6.77
N ARG A 422 -1.55 2.60 7.05
CA ARG A 422 -0.41 3.48 7.31
C ARG A 422 0.21 3.97 6.00
N SER A 423 -0.58 4.57 5.12
CA SER A 423 -0.09 5.19 3.90
C SER A 423 -0.64 6.60 3.77
N PHE A 424 0.06 7.47 3.04
CA PHE A 424 -0.33 8.85 2.81
C PHE A 424 -1.58 8.99 1.94
N VAL A 425 -1.94 7.94 1.18
CA VAL A 425 -3.22 7.84 0.47
C VAL A 425 -4.35 7.24 1.33
N GLY A 426 -4.06 6.97 2.61
CA GLY A 426 -5.01 6.47 3.59
C GLY A 426 -5.48 5.04 3.31
N GLY A 427 -6.63 4.68 3.88
CA GLY A 427 -7.22 3.35 3.72
C GLY A 427 -8.13 3.19 2.50
N HIS A 428 -8.31 4.23 1.68
CA HIS A 428 -9.20 4.15 0.51
C HIS A 428 -8.66 3.19 -0.56
N PHE A 429 -7.34 3.06 -0.68
CA PHE A 429 -6.70 2.11 -1.61
C PHE A 429 -6.20 0.84 -0.93
N SER A 430 -6.01 0.91 0.39
CA SER A 430 -5.42 -0.17 1.17
C SER A 430 -6.46 -1.22 1.55
N ASN A 431 -6.62 -2.23 0.69
CA ASN A 431 -7.42 -3.41 1.02
C ASN A 431 -6.78 -4.68 0.40
N LYS A 432 -6.87 -5.81 1.11
CA LYS A 432 -6.32 -7.09 0.63
C LYS A 432 -6.89 -7.50 -0.73
N THR A 433 -8.14 -7.11 -0.99
CA THR A 433 -8.85 -7.26 -2.25
C THR A 433 -9.05 -5.88 -2.87
N PRO A 434 -8.87 -5.68 -4.19
CA PRO A 434 -9.00 -4.37 -4.85
C PRO A 434 -10.46 -3.89 -4.93
N SER A 435 -11.08 -3.61 -3.79
CA SER A 435 -12.49 -3.22 -3.70
C SER A 435 -12.79 -1.85 -4.31
N PHE A 436 -11.78 -1.08 -4.74
CA PHE A 436 -11.99 0.12 -5.55
C PHE A 436 -12.61 -0.22 -6.91
N LEU A 437 -12.43 -1.47 -7.40
CA LEU A 437 -13.09 -1.97 -8.59
C LEU A 437 -14.62 -2.09 -8.42
N LEU A 438 -15.12 -2.09 -7.19
CA LEU A 438 -16.55 -2.09 -6.91
C LEU A 438 -17.18 -0.70 -7.00
N VAL A 439 -16.38 0.37 -7.07
CA VAL A 439 -16.91 1.74 -7.07
C VAL A 439 -17.76 2.03 -8.31
N PRO A 440 -17.34 1.72 -9.55
CA PRO A 440 -18.21 1.89 -10.72
C PRO A 440 -19.52 1.12 -10.59
N LEU A 441 -19.46 -0.12 -10.09
CA LEU A 441 -20.64 -0.97 -9.87
C LEU A 441 -21.57 -0.39 -8.80
N ARG A 442 -21.02 0.16 -7.72
CA ARG A 442 -21.74 0.83 -6.63
C ARG A 442 -22.48 2.07 -7.13
N LEU A 443 -21.78 2.91 -7.88
CA LEU A 443 -22.35 4.14 -8.45
C LEU A 443 -23.44 3.80 -9.47
N TRP A 444 -23.21 2.79 -10.31
CA TRP A 444 -24.17 2.36 -11.32
C TRP A 444 -25.44 1.77 -10.72
N LEU A 445 -25.32 0.81 -9.78
CA LEU A 445 -26.48 0.24 -9.09
C LEU A 445 -27.25 1.34 -8.33
N GLY A 446 -26.53 2.26 -7.69
CA GLY A 446 -27.15 3.39 -7.02
C GLY A 446 -27.92 4.31 -7.98
N ALA A 447 -27.34 4.61 -9.15
CA ALA A 447 -27.98 5.42 -10.18
C ALA A 447 -29.26 4.76 -10.73
N VAL A 448 -29.24 3.44 -10.94
CA VAL A 448 -30.42 2.67 -11.39
C VAL A 448 -31.55 2.76 -10.36
N TRP A 449 -31.25 2.59 -9.06
CA TRP A 449 -32.27 2.72 -8.02
C TRP A 449 -32.86 4.13 -7.90
N VAL A 450 -32.02 5.17 -8.02
CA VAL A 450 -32.54 6.56 -8.07
C VAL A 450 -33.42 6.76 -9.30
N PHE A 451 -32.98 6.26 -10.46
CA PHE A 451 -33.74 6.37 -11.70
C PHE A 451 -35.11 5.70 -11.58
N GLU A 452 -35.16 4.46 -11.08
CA GLU A 452 -36.41 3.71 -10.84
C GLU A 452 -37.39 4.48 -9.93
N GLY A 453 -36.89 5.05 -8.83
CA GLY A 453 -37.73 5.81 -7.92
C GLY A 453 -38.23 7.13 -8.52
N VAL A 454 -37.37 7.84 -9.26
CA VAL A 454 -37.73 9.09 -9.95
C VAL A 454 -38.75 8.84 -11.06
N MET A 455 -38.60 7.78 -11.84
CA MET A 455 -39.55 7.44 -12.90
C MET A 455 -40.94 7.14 -12.34
N LYS A 456 -41.04 6.44 -11.20
CA LYS A 456 -42.32 6.24 -10.51
C LYS A 456 -42.97 7.56 -10.05
N ILE A 457 -42.17 8.55 -9.64
CA ILE A 457 -42.68 9.90 -9.31
C ILE A 457 -43.20 10.60 -10.58
N VAL A 458 -42.44 10.56 -11.67
CA VAL A 458 -42.83 11.14 -12.97
C VAL A 458 -44.12 10.52 -13.48
N ASP A 459 -44.26 9.21 -13.32
CA ASP A 459 -45.45 8.44 -13.65
C ASP A 459 -46.60 8.64 -12.65
N LYS A 460 -46.49 9.57 -11.70
CA LYS A 460 -47.55 9.94 -10.75
C LYS A 460 -48.00 8.80 -9.81
N TRP A 461 -47.11 7.86 -9.46
CA TRP A 461 -47.42 6.77 -8.51
C TRP A 461 -47.80 7.26 -7.10
N LEU A 462 -47.44 8.49 -6.73
CA LEU A 462 -47.83 9.08 -5.44
C LEU A 462 -49.24 9.67 -5.44
N ALA A 463 -49.82 9.91 -6.63
CA ALA A 463 -51.12 10.56 -6.77
C ALA A 463 -52.24 9.54 -7.03
N THR A 464 -51.94 8.39 -7.65
CA THR A 464 -52.94 7.39 -8.00
C THR A 464 -52.52 5.97 -7.57
N PRO A 465 -53.46 5.13 -7.10
CA PRO A 465 -53.20 3.72 -6.86
C PRO A 465 -52.96 3.00 -8.19
N LYS A 466 -51.77 2.40 -8.34
CA LYS A 466 -51.33 1.71 -9.57
C LYS A 466 -50.96 0.25 -9.33
N LEU A 467 -50.86 -0.22 -8.08
CA LEU A 467 -50.43 -1.57 -7.75
C LEU A 467 -51.36 -2.65 -8.33
N GLU A 468 -52.66 -2.39 -8.39
CA GLU A 468 -53.63 -3.33 -8.97
C GLU A 468 -53.34 -3.63 -10.45
N GLY A 469 -53.19 -2.59 -11.27
CA GLY A 469 -52.82 -2.76 -12.67
C GLY A 469 -51.39 -3.27 -12.86
N PHE A 470 -50.47 -2.88 -11.98
CA PHE A 470 -49.06 -3.29 -12.05
C PHE A 470 -48.86 -4.78 -11.74
N PHE A 471 -49.46 -5.29 -10.67
CA PHE A 471 -49.40 -6.72 -10.32
C PHE A 471 -50.31 -7.57 -11.22
N GLY A 472 -51.50 -7.05 -11.57
CA GLY A 472 -52.45 -7.73 -12.46
C GLY A 472 -51.85 -7.99 -13.84
N GLY A 473 -51.27 -6.97 -14.49
CA GLY A 473 -50.68 -7.12 -15.82
C GLY A 473 -49.51 -8.11 -15.85
N ALA A 474 -48.69 -8.14 -14.80
CA ALA A 474 -47.61 -9.13 -14.68
C ALA A 474 -48.15 -10.55 -14.48
N ALA A 475 -49.16 -10.72 -13.62
CA ALA A 475 -49.80 -12.02 -13.41
C ALA A 475 -50.45 -12.55 -14.70
N GLU A 476 -51.18 -11.71 -15.41
CA GLU A 476 -51.80 -12.04 -16.69
C GLU A 476 -50.77 -12.44 -17.76
N TRP A 477 -49.62 -11.76 -17.82
CA TRP A 477 -48.55 -12.09 -18.75
C TRP A 477 -47.94 -13.48 -18.47
N PHE A 478 -47.61 -13.79 -17.21
CA PHE A 478 -47.13 -15.13 -16.84
C PHE A 478 -48.20 -16.21 -17.08
N ASP A 479 -49.46 -15.94 -16.73
CA ASP A 479 -50.58 -16.87 -16.92
C ASP A 479 -50.84 -17.15 -18.41
N ALA A 480 -50.71 -16.14 -19.28
CA ALA A 480 -50.88 -16.30 -20.71
C ALA A 480 -49.84 -17.28 -21.29
N ILE A 481 -48.58 -17.18 -20.86
CA ILE A 481 -47.50 -18.08 -21.30
C ILE A 481 -47.69 -19.48 -20.72
N LEU A 482 -48.07 -19.60 -19.44
CA LEU A 482 -48.32 -20.88 -18.79
C LEU A 482 -49.51 -21.63 -19.42
N LYS A 483 -50.61 -20.91 -19.74
CA LYS A 483 -51.79 -21.48 -20.41
C LYS A 483 -51.50 -21.80 -21.89
N GLY A 484 -50.70 -20.98 -22.56
CA GLY A 484 -50.23 -21.26 -23.93
C GLY A 484 -49.40 -22.54 -24.01
N ALA A 485 -48.54 -22.80 -23.02
CA ALA A 485 -47.78 -24.05 -22.92
C ALA A 485 -48.66 -25.26 -22.57
N ALA A 486 -49.77 -25.07 -21.84
CA ALA A 486 -50.72 -26.14 -21.53
C ALA A 486 -51.57 -26.60 -22.74
N ASN A 487 -51.58 -25.84 -23.84
CA ASN A 487 -52.31 -26.13 -25.08
C ASN A 487 -51.44 -26.72 -26.21
N LEU A 488 -50.19 -27.14 -25.94
CA LEU A 488 -49.40 -27.91 -26.90
C LEU A 488 -49.92 -29.36 -26.96
N PRO A 489 -50.51 -29.83 -28.08
CA PRO A 489 -51.01 -31.19 -28.17
C PRO A 489 -49.85 -32.19 -28.22
N GLY A 490 -49.80 -33.06 -27.22
CA GLY A 490 -49.33 -34.43 -27.47
C GLY A 490 -50.36 -35.10 -28.37
N ASP A 491 -49.96 -35.33 -29.61
CA ASP A 491 -50.63 -36.12 -30.64
C ASP A 491 -51.91 -35.53 -31.27
N GLY A 492 -52.08 -35.85 -32.56
CA GLY A 492 -52.80 -35.04 -33.53
C GLY A 492 -54.31 -34.87 -33.32
N THR A 493 -54.79 -33.65 -33.55
CA THR A 493 -55.92 -33.33 -34.43
C THR A 493 -56.11 -31.82 -34.50
N ASN A 494 -56.25 -31.29 -35.72
CA ASN A 494 -56.49 -29.88 -35.99
C ASN A 494 -57.86 -29.45 -35.47
N THR A 495 -57.91 -28.54 -34.50
CA THR A 495 -59.06 -27.66 -34.28
C THR A 495 -58.58 -26.27 -33.88
N ALA A 496 -59.16 -25.26 -34.54
CA ALA A 496 -58.84 -23.84 -34.42
C ALA A 496 -58.93 -23.33 -32.98
N THR A 497 -57.93 -22.53 -32.56
CA THR A 497 -57.90 -21.83 -31.27
C THR A 497 -58.10 -20.32 -31.53
N PRO A 498 -58.90 -19.60 -30.72
CA PRO A 498 -59.22 -18.20 -30.99
C PRO A 498 -58.04 -17.28 -30.68
N THR A 499 -57.96 -16.22 -31.47
CA THR A 499 -57.00 -15.12 -31.44
C THR A 499 -57.01 -14.41 -30.07
N VAL A 500 -55.88 -14.40 -29.36
CA VAL A 500 -55.66 -13.46 -28.26
C VAL A 500 -54.87 -12.29 -28.82
N THR A 501 -55.57 -11.20 -29.14
CA THR A 501 -54.95 -9.90 -29.42
C THR A 501 -54.23 -9.42 -28.17
N GLY A 502 -52.91 -9.60 -28.13
CA GLY A 502 -52.06 -9.01 -27.10
C GLY A 502 -52.17 -7.49 -27.16
N ALA A 503 -52.73 -6.89 -26.12
CA ALA A 503 -52.47 -5.50 -25.82
C ALA A 503 -50.96 -5.39 -25.58
N ALA A 504 -50.25 -4.74 -26.49
CA ALA A 504 -48.87 -4.38 -26.32
C ALA A 504 -48.75 -3.47 -25.09
N TYR A 505 -48.47 -4.05 -23.93
CA TYR A 505 -47.89 -3.29 -22.84
C TYR A 505 -46.43 -3.05 -23.21
N ALA A 506 -46.18 -1.81 -23.61
CA ALA A 506 -44.86 -1.24 -23.66
C ALA A 506 -44.17 -1.52 -22.32
N ALA A 507 -43.19 -2.42 -22.34
CA ALA A 507 -42.10 -2.36 -21.37
C ALA A 507 -41.46 -0.98 -21.57
N ALA A 508 -41.82 -0.04 -20.70
CA ALA A 508 -41.20 1.27 -20.68
C ALA A 508 -39.74 1.09 -20.24
N ASP A 509 -38.86 1.19 -21.23
CA ASP A 509 -37.49 1.69 -21.21
C ASP A 509 -36.74 1.71 -19.88
N VAL A 510 -35.67 0.91 -19.83
CA VAL A 510 -34.40 1.34 -19.24
C VAL A 510 -33.31 1.18 -20.31
N ILE A 511 -32.93 2.33 -20.89
CA ILE A 511 -31.79 2.64 -21.78
C ILE A 511 -32.12 2.69 -23.29
N SER A 512 -32.24 3.93 -23.79
CA SER A 512 -32.45 4.28 -25.19
C SER A 512 -31.22 4.03 -26.09
N SER A 513 -31.42 3.39 -27.25
CA SER A 513 -30.69 3.75 -28.48
C SER A 513 -31.39 3.26 -29.76
N ALA A 514 -31.76 4.24 -30.59
CA ALA A 514 -31.61 4.32 -32.05
C ALA A 514 -32.36 3.36 -33.01
N THR A 515 -33.19 4.01 -33.84
CA THR A 515 -33.44 3.82 -35.28
C THR A 515 -34.20 2.58 -35.78
N GLY A 516 -35.36 2.85 -36.38
CA GLY A 516 -35.65 2.37 -37.73
C GLY A 516 -36.66 1.22 -37.86
N ALA A 517 -37.71 1.51 -38.63
CA ALA A 517 -38.59 0.57 -39.34
C ALA A 517 -39.52 -0.33 -38.52
N ALA A 518 -40.81 -0.05 -38.67
CA ALA A 518 -41.87 -1.00 -38.44
C ALA A 518 -41.76 -2.15 -39.45
N THR A 519 -41.66 -3.39 -38.97
CA THR A 519 -41.85 -4.61 -39.76
C THR A 519 -42.52 -5.68 -38.91
N GLU A 520 -43.69 -6.10 -39.40
CA GLU A 520 -44.38 -7.39 -39.25
C GLU A 520 -44.43 -8.07 -37.87
N THR A 521 -45.64 -8.08 -37.31
CA THR A 521 -46.11 -8.93 -36.21
C THR A 521 -46.09 -10.40 -36.61
N ALA A 522 -44.98 -11.08 -36.33
CA ALA A 522 -44.97 -12.52 -36.13
C ALA A 522 -45.61 -12.85 -34.76
N GLU A 523 -46.49 -13.84 -34.73
CA GLU A 523 -47.20 -14.30 -33.52
C GLU A 523 -46.20 -14.76 -32.45
N LYS A 524 -46.19 -14.05 -31.31
CA LYS A 524 -45.28 -14.33 -30.18
C LYS A 524 -45.81 -15.51 -29.37
N VAL A 525 -45.31 -16.71 -29.63
CA VAL A 525 -45.52 -17.86 -28.74
C VAL A 525 -44.47 -17.81 -27.62
N GLY A 526 -44.87 -17.38 -26.43
CA GLY A 526 -44.02 -17.46 -25.24
C GLY A 526 -43.80 -18.91 -24.82
N GLN A 527 -42.66 -19.22 -24.19
CA GLN A 527 -42.28 -20.58 -23.78
C GLN A 527 -42.02 -20.66 -22.27
N VAL A 528 -42.42 -21.78 -21.66
CA VAL A 528 -42.14 -22.09 -20.25
C VAL A 528 -40.84 -22.88 -20.15
N LEU A 529 -39.92 -22.40 -19.31
CA LEU A 529 -38.61 -23.01 -19.12
C LEU A 529 -38.56 -23.83 -17.83
N ILE A 530 -39.09 -23.25 -16.76
CA ILE A 530 -39.19 -23.88 -15.44
C ILE A 530 -40.58 -23.57 -14.89
N ASN A 531 -41.26 -24.59 -14.41
CA ASN A 531 -42.48 -24.45 -13.62
C ASN A 531 -42.46 -25.56 -12.57
N PHE A 532 -41.84 -25.27 -11.42
CA PHE A 532 -41.63 -26.24 -10.37
C PHE A 532 -42.29 -25.78 -9.07
N ASP A 533 -43.14 -26.63 -8.51
CA ASP A 533 -43.86 -26.36 -7.27
C ASP A 533 -43.17 -27.07 -6.09
N PHE A 534 -42.67 -26.28 -5.13
CA PHE A 534 -42.02 -26.81 -3.94
C PHE A 534 -43.07 -27.10 -2.85
N LEU A 535 -43.74 -28.24 -2.97
CA LEU A 535 -44.66 -28.77 -1.96
C LEU A 535 -45.79 -27.78 -1.58
N GLY A 536 -46.20 -26.90 -2.49
CA GLY A 536 -47.22 -25.87 -2.23
C GLY A 536 -46.74 -24.70 -1.36
N ILE A 537 -45.45 -24.63 -1.02
CA ILE A 537 -44.86 -23.56 -0.22
C ILE A 537 -44.55 -22.36 -1.11
N PHE A 538 -43.95 -22.61 -2.28
CA PHE A 538 -43.74 -21.63 -3.34
C PHE A 538 -43.52 -22.33 -4.68
N ARG A 539 -43.82 -21.63 -5.78
CA ARG A 539 -43.63 -22.13 -7.14
C ARG A 539 -42.61 -21.26 -7.88
N LEU A 540 -41.57 -21.91 -8.41
CA LEU A 540 -40.55 -21.28 -9.23
C LEU A 540 -40.96 -21.34 -10.70
N ILE A 541 -41.14 -20.18 -11.31
CA ILE A 541 -41.58 -20.03 -12.69
C ILE A 541 -40.52 -19.26 -13.47
N ALA A 542 -40.03 -19.82 -14.57
CA ALA A 542 -39.17 -19.13 -15.52
C ALA A 542 -39.77 -19.24 -16.92
N VAL A 543 -39.94 -18.10 -17.59
CA VAL A 543 -40.59 -18.02 -18.91
C VAL A 543 -39.78 -17.17 -19.87
N SER A 544 -40.00 -17.39 -21.15
CA SER A 544 -39.54 -16.56 -22.26
C SER A 544 -40.75 -15.95 -22.97
N GLY A 545 -40.75 -14.64 -23.17
CA GLY A 545 -41.82 -13.91 -23.87
C GLY A 545 -41.82 -14.11 -25.39
N ARG A 546 -40.82 -14.82 -25.93
CA ARG A 546 -40.66 -15.17 -27.35
C ARG A 546 -40.16 -16.61 -27.49
N GLU A 547 -40.11 -17.09 -28.72
CA GLU A 547 -39.43 -18.34 -29.06
C GLU A 547 -37.94 -18.24 -28.70
N LEU A 548 -37.41 -19.30 -28.09
CA LEU A 548 -36.03 -19.35 -27.57
C LEU A 548 -34.95 -18.95 -28.59
N ALA A 549 -35.16 -19.22 -29.88
CA ALA A 549 -34.23 -18.89 -30.95
C ALA A 549 -34.13 -17.37 -31.21
N GLU A 550 -35.16 -16.61 -30.85
CA GLU A 550 -35.27 -15.16 -31.08
C GLU A 550 -35.20 -14.34 -29.79
N SER A 551 -35.17 -15.00 -28.63
CA SER A 551 -35.19 -14.35 -27.32
C SER A 551 -33.88 -13.66 -26.97
N ALA A 552 -33.97 -12.40 -26.53
CA ALA A 552 -32.90 -11.71 -25.83
C ALA A 552 -33.05 -11.86 -24.31
N LEU A 553 -32.03 -11.46 -23.53
CA LEU A 553 -32.08 -11.49 -22.06
C LEU A 553 -33.27 -10.72 -21.47
N SER A 554 -33.78 -9.70 -22.16
CA SER A 554 -34.98 -8.95 -21.74
C SER A 554 -36.28 -9.74 -21.88
N ASP A 555 -36.32 -10.78 -22.71
CA ASP A 555 -37.51 -11.60 -22.92
C ASP A 555 -37.65 -12.71 -21.87
N PHE A 556 -36.61 -12.97 -21.07
CA PHE A 556 -36.63 -13.96 -19.99
C PHE A 556 -37.01 -13.33 -18.66
N ALA A 557 -37.91 -13.98 -17.92
CA ALA A 557 -38.32 -13.55 -16.59
C ALA A 557 -38.43 -14.73 -15.61
N LEU A 558 -38.10 -14.46 -14.35
CA LEU A 558 -38.19 -15.41 -13.24
C LEU A 558 -39.17 -14.90 -12.19
N LYS A 559 -40.15 -15.72 -11.80
CA LYS A 559 -41.11 -15.43 -10.74
C LYS A 559 -41.05 -16.49 -9.65
N LEU A 560 -41.10 -16.03 -8.40
CA LEU A 560 -41.21 -16.85 -7.20
C LEU A 560 -42.62 -16.68 -6.64
N ASP A 561 -43.54 -17.52 -7.09
CA ASP A 561 -44.93 -17.43 -6.68
C ASP A 561 -45.12 -18.00 -5.27
N ILE A 562 -45.41 -17.14 -4.29
CA ILE A 562 -45.55 -17.51 -2.88
C ILE A 562 -47.01 -17.31 -2.46
N PRO A 563 -47.80 -18.39 -2.24
CA PRO A 563 -49.22 -18.28 -1.94
C PRO A 563 -49.56 -17.39 -0.74
N LEU A 564 -48.74 -17.44 0.32
CA LEU A 564 -48.92 -16.61 1.50
C LEU A 564 -48.75 -15.11 1.21
N LEU A 565 -47.80 -14.76 0.34
CA LEU A 565 -47.57 -13.37 -0.06
C LEU A 565 -48.70 -12.86 -0.97
N ASN A 566 -49.15 -13.70 -1.91
CA ASN A 566 -50.27 -13.35 -2.79
C ASN A 566 -51.54 -13.10 -1.98
N TRP A 567 -51.84 -13.97 -1.02
CA TRP A 567 -52.96 -13.76 -0.08
C TRP A 567 -52.87 -12.41 0.64
N PHE A 568 -51.67 -12.06 1.14
CA PHE A 568 -51.44 -10.78 1.80
C PHE A 568 -51.70 -9.60 0.86
N ILE A 569 -51.19 -9.65 -0.37
CA ILE A 569 -51.37 -8.59 -1.37
C ILE A 569 -52.84 -8.44 -1.75
N GLU A 570 -53.51 -9.55 -2.07
CA GLU A 570 -54.91 -9.56 -2.52
C GLU A 570 -55.92 -9.16 -1.44
N LYS A 571 -55.66 -9.50 -0.17
CA LYS A 571 -56.61 -9.25 0.92
C LYS A 571 -56.32 -7.98 1.69
N LEU A 572 -55.06 -7.57 1.81
CA LEU A 572 -54.68 -6.44 2.66
C LEU A 572 -54.24 -5.21 1.86
N VAL A 573 -53.67 -5.38 0.67
CA VAL A 573 -53.06 -4.27 -0.09
C VAL A 573 -54.00 -3.77 -1.18
N LEU A 574 -54.39 -4.64 -2.11
CA LEU A 574 -55.17 -4.27 -3.28
C LEU A 574 -56.58 -3.72 -2.96
N PRO A 575 -57.33 -4.22 -1.96
CA PRO A 575 -58.69 -3.73 -1.70
C PRO A 575 -58.76 -2.29 -1.17
N TYR A 576 -57.65 -1.73 -0.68
CA TYR A 576 -57.63 -0.45 0.02
C TYR A 576 -56.70 0.55 -0.68
N ASN A 577 -57.27 1.52 -1.39
CA ASN A 577 -56.52 2.57 -2.10
C ASN A 577 -55.52 3.32 -1.19
N GLY A 578 -55.88 3.57 0.07
CA GLY A 578 -54.98 4.20 1.03
C GLY A 578 -53.74 3.36 1.35
N VAL A 579 -53.90 2.03 1.48
CA VAL A 579 -52.80 1.10 1.73
C VAL A 579 -51.91 0.99 0.49
N GLN A 580 -52.49 0.96 -0.71
CA GLN A 580 -51.74 0.99 -1.96
C GLN A 580 -50.85 2.24 -2.06
N LEU A 581 -51.39 3.43 -1.80
CA LEU A 581 -50.64 4.68 -1.85
C LEU A 581 -49.48 4.71 -0.84
N VAL A 582 -49.70 4.22 0.39
CA VAL A 582 -48.65 4.11 1.42
C VAL A 582 -47.54 3.16 0.98
N MET A 583 -47.87 1.98 0.47
CA MET A 583 -46.88 1.00 0.02
C MET A 583 -46.07 1.51 -1.17
N GLN A 584 -46.70 2.12 -2.17
CA GLN A 584 -46.02 2.74 -3.30
C GLN A 584 -45.07 3.84 -2.83
N GLY A 585 -45.52 4.70 -1.90
CA GLY A 585 -44.69 5.74 -1.31
C GLY A 585 -43.46 5.18 -0.59
N LEU A 586 -43.62 4.11 0.19
CA LEU A 586 -42.51 3.43 0.86
C LEU A 586 -41.51 2.83 -0.13
N ILE A 587 -41.98 2.20 -1.21
CA ILE A 587 -41.11 1.64 -2.25
C ILE A 587 -40.30 2.76 -2.90
N ILE A 588 -40.95 3.83 -3.37
CA ILE A 588 -40.27 4.97 -4.02
C ILE A 588 -39.21 5.60 -3.11
N VAL A 589 -39.56 5.83 -1.84
CA VAL A 589 -38.63 6.37 -0.86
C VAL A 589 -37.47 5.40 -0.62
N ALA A 590 -37.73 4.09 -0.51
CA ALA A 590 -36.69 3.09 -0.35
C ALA A 590 -35.73 3.05 -1.56
N GLU A 591 -36.25 3.04 -2.78
CA GLU A 591 -35.46 3.05 -4.02
C GLU A 591 -34.53 4.27 -4.08
N ILE A 592 -35.06 5.47 -3.83
CA ILE A 592 -34.26 6.71 -3.85
C ILE A 592 -33.22 6.70 -2.72
N LEU A 593 -33.59 6.30 -1.50
CA LEU A 593 -32.67 6.28 -0.36
C LEU A 593 -31.54 5.25 -0.55
N ILE A 594 -31.86 4.05 -1.02
CA ILE A 594 -30.88 3.03 -1.39
C ILE A 594 -29.95 3.59 -2.47
N GLY A 595 -30.51 4.20 -3.51
CA GLY A 595 -29.74 4.77 -4.61
C GLY A 595 -28.73 5.83 -4.16
N LEU A 596 -29.20 6.83 -3.39
CA LEU A 596 -28.35 7.89 -2.84
C LEU A 596 -27.32 7.37 -1.83
N SER A 597 -27.70 6.38 -1.03
CA SER A 597 -26.82 5.69 -0.09
C SER A 597 -25.65 5.00 -0.81
N LEU A 598 -25.94 4.24 -1.87
CA LEU A 598 -24.93 3.58 -2.69
C LEU A 598 -24.04 4.58 -3.42
N ILE A 599 -24.61 5.65 -4.00
CA ILE A 599 -23.82 6.68 -4.71
C ILE A 599 -22.82 7.36 -3.75
N SER A 600 -23.32 7.85 -2.61
CA SER A 600 -22.49 8.50 -1.59
C SER A 600 -21.54 7.55 -0.87
N GLY A 601 -21.81 6.25 -0.94
CA GLY A 601 -21.09 5.22 -0.18
C GLY A 601 -21.31 5.33 1.34
N LEU A 602 -22.41 5.92 1.78
CA LEU A 602 -22.86 5.96 3.17
C LEU A 602 -23.87 4.83 3.40
N PHE A 603 -23.68 3.98 4.40
CA PHE A 603 -24.55 2.84 4.70
C PHE A 603 -24.67 1.85 3.54
N THR A 604 -23.56 1.56 2.86
CA THR A 604 -23.57 0.70 1.66
C THR A 604 -24.04 -0.71 1.97
N THR A 605 -23.55 -1.32 3.06
CA THR A 605 -23.94 -2.67 3.49
C THR A 605 -25.45 -2.83 3.70
N PRO A 606 -26.12 -2.04 4.57
CA PRO A 606 -27.57 -2.18 4.75
C PRO A 606 -28.33 -1.82 3.48
N SER A 607 -27.91 -0.83 2.70
CA SER A 607 -28.58 -0.45 1.45
C SER A 607 -28.49 -1.53 0.37
N SER A 608 -27.37 -2.24 0.26
CA SER A 608 -27.24 -3.44 -0.57
C SER A 608 -28.12 -4.59 -0.07
N ALA A 609 -28.25 -4.77 1.25
CA ALA A 609 -29.17 -5.76 1.81
C ALA A 609 -30.64 -5.42 1.49
N PHE A 610 -31.05 -4.17 1.67
CA PHE A 610 -32.39 -3.71 1.29
C PHE A 610 -32.64 -3.78 -0.22
N SER A 611 -31.62 -3.52 -1.04
CA SER A 611 -31.70 -3.74 -2.49
C SER A 611 -32.03 -5.20 -2.83
N LEU A 612 -31.46 -6.18 -2.10
CA LEU A 612 -31.80 -7.60 -2.30
C LEU A 612 -33.23 -7.91 -1.85
N VAL A 613 -33.69 -7.29 -0.76
CA VAL A 613 -35.08 -7.44 -0.31
C VAL A 613 -36.06 -6.90 -1.35
N LEU A 614 -35.79 -5.73 -1.96
CA LEU A 614 -36.63 -5.18 -3.03
C LEU A 614 -36.60 -6.05 -4.29
N LEU A 615 -35.43 -6.53 -4.71
CA LEU A 615 -35.33 -7.44 -5.86
C LEU A 615 -36.06 -8.77 -5.62
N PHE A 616 -35.99 -9.29 -4.40
CA PHE A 616 -36.75 -10.47 -3.99
C PHE A 616 -38.26 -10.19 -4.01
N MET A 617 -38.70 -9.03 -3.52
CA MET A 617 -40.09 -8.60 -3.60
C MET A 617 -40.59 -8.53 -5.06
N PHE A 618 -39.79 -7.97 -5.98
CA PHE A 618 -40.14 -7.96 -7.40
C PHE A 618 -40.22 -9.36 -7.99
N ALA A 619 -39.25 -10.23 -7.67
CA ALA A 619 -39.29 -11.63 -8.09
C ALA A 619 -40.56 -12.35 -7.61
N CYS A 620 -41.08 -12.01 -6.41
CA CYS A 620 -42.28 -12.66 -5.89
C CYS A 620 -43.60 -12.05 -6.40
N THR A 621 -43.58 -10.80 -6.86
CA THR A 621 -44.79 -10.08 -7.29
C THR A 621 -44.90 -10.03 -8.81
N THR A 622 -44.13 -9.16 -9.46
CA THR A 622 -44.14 -8.97 -10.93
C THR A 622 -43.28 -9.95 -11.69
N GLY A 623 -42.42 -10.70 -11.00
CA GLY A 623 -41.29 -11.39 -11.62
C GLY A 623 -40.11 -10.44 -11.86
N LEU A 624 -38.92 -11.02 -11.96
CA LEU A 624 -37.66 -10.34 -12.22
C LEU A 624 -37.14 -10.75 -13.60
N TYR A 625 -36.96 -9.77 -14.49
CA TYR A 625 -36.38 -10.01 -15.81
C TYR A 625 -34.89 -10.31 -15.72
N PHE A 626 -34.38 -11.17 -16.61
CA PHE A 626 -32.96 -11.54 -16.62
C PHE A 626 -32.06 -10.34 -16.97
N SER A 627 -32.58 -9.34 -17.69
CA SER A 627 -31.92 -8.04 -17.89
C SER A 627 -31.61 -7.31 -16.58
N SER A 628 -32.31 -7.60 -15.48
CA SER A 628 -32.12 -7.00 -14.16
C SER A 628 -31.38 -7.91 -13.17
N PHE A 629 -31.04 -9.15 -13.55
CA PHE A 629 -30.35 -10.10 -12.66
C PHE A 629 -28.96 -9.63 -12.22
N TRP A 630 -28.28 -8.84 -13.04
CA TRP A 630 -27.01 -8.24 -12.66
C TRP A 630 -27.13 -7.39 -11.38
N MET A 631 -28.30 -6.81 -11.09
CA MET A 631 -28.55 -6.03 -9.86
C MET A 631 -28.47 -6.91 -8.61
N VAL A 632 -28.89 -8.19 -8.70
CA VAL A 632 -28.79 -9.15 -7.60
C VAL A 632 -27.32 -9.43 -7.29
N PHE A 633 -26.53 -9.77 -8.32
CA PHE A 633 -25.10 -10.02 -8.14
C PHE A 633 -24.34 -8.77 -7.71
N ALA A 634 -24.73 -7.59 -8.21
CA ALA A 634 -24.16 -6.31 -7.79
C ALA A 634 -24.46 -6.02 -6.32
N ALA A 635 -25.71 -6.18 -5.88
CA ALA A 635 -26.08 -5.99 -4.48
C ALA A 635 -25.33 -6.97 -3.56
N ILE A 636 -25.18 -8.25 -3.95
CA ILE A 636 -24.37 -9.23 -3.21
C ILE A 636 -22.91 -8.77 -3.12
N ALA A 637 -22.31 -8.36 -4.23
CA ALA A 637 -20.91 -7.91 -4.27
C ALA A 637 -20.66 -6.67 -3.39
N LEU A 638 -21.67 -5.84 -3.20
CA LEU A 638 -21.58 -4.58 -2.43
C LEU A 638 -21.88 -4.73 -0.93
N LEU A 639 -22.38 -5.88 -0.47
CA LEU A 639 -22.72 -6.11 0.94
C LEU A 639 -21.56 -5.84 1.91
N ILE A 640 -20.32 -6.12 1.54
CA ILE A 640 -19.20 -6.12 2.50
C ILE A 640 -18.14 -5.08 2.10
N GLY A 641 -18.19 -3.93 2.76
CA GLY A 641 -17.09 -2.96 2.75
C GLY A 641 -16.96 -2.08 1.50
N ALA A 642 -17.86 -2.20 0.53
CA ALA A 642 -17.83 -1.39 -0.70
C ALA A 642 -18.01 0.12 -0.47
N GLY A 643 -18.62 0.53 0.65
CA GLY A 643 -18.73 1.94 1.03
C GLY A 643 -17.43 2.56 1.56
N ARG A 644 -16.48 1.75 2.04
CA ARG A 644 -15.25 2.28 2.66
C ARG A 644 -14.26 2.86 1.64
N ILE A 645 -14.44 2.56 0.37
CA ILE A 645 -13.58 3.06 -0.70
C ILE A 645 -14.31 4.17 -1.45
N PHE A 646 -13.70 5.35 -1.47
CA PHE A 646 -14.29 6.56 -2.05
C PHE A 646 -15.76 6.74 -1.66
N GLY A 647 -16.08 6.52 -0.39
CA GLY A 647 -17.42 6.61 0.16
C GLY A 647 -17.40 7.03 1.62
N LEU A 648 -18.54 7.54 2.09
CA LEU A 648 -18.67 8.11 3.44
C LEU A 648 -18.55 7.07 4.56
N ASP A 649 -18.78 5.78 4.28
CA ASP A 649 -18.59 4.69 5.24
C ASP A 649 -17.15 4.59 5.75
N TYR A 650 -16.17 5.12 5.00
CA TYR A 650 -14.79 5.23 5.48
C TYR A 650 -14.68 6.02 6.79
N TYR A 651 -15.49 7.07 6.95
CA TYR A 651 -15.49 7.94 8.13
C TYR A 651 -16.62 7.57 9.09
N ALA A 652 -17.82 7.30 8.56
CA ALA A 652 -19.02 7.05 9.35
C ALA A 652 -18.93 5.72 10.11
N MET A 653 -18.50 4.63 9.46
CA MET A 653 -18.52 3.30 10.09
C MET A 653 -17.56 3.16 11.27
N PRO A 654 -16.30 3.63 11.22
CA PRO A 654 -15.43 3.61 12.40
C PRO A 654 -15.96 4.46 13.55
N PHE A 655 -16.52 5.64 13.24
CA PHE A 655 -17.13 6.51 14.25
C PHE A 655 -18.33 5.85 14.93
N LEU A 656 -19.23 5.25 14.13
CA LEU A 656 -20.38 4.51 14.63
C LEU A 656 -19.95 3.28 15.42
N LYS A 657 -18.97 2.49 14.95
CA LYS A 657 -18.42 1.33 15.68
C LYS A 657 -17.88 1.74 17.06
N LYS A 658 -17.17 2.88 17.15
CA LYS A 658 -16.67 3.42 18.42
C LYS A 658 -17.79 3.80 19.38
N LYS A 659 -18.88 4.39 18.89
CA LYS A 659 -20.06 4.72 19.71
C LYS A 659 -20.86 3.46 20.09
N TRP A 660 -21.05 2.54 19.16
CA TRP A 660 -21.76 1.27 19.31
C TRP A 660 -21.13 0.39 20.41
N LYS A 661 -19.79 0.26 20.41
CA LYS A 661 -19.01 -0.42 21.45
C LYS A 661 -19.24 0.09 22.87
N ASN A 662 -19.73 1.32 23.04
CA ASN A 662 -19.97 1.93 24.34
C ASN A 662 -21.40 1.74 24.87
N LEU A 663 -22.31 1.20 24.06
CA LEU A 663 -23.68 0.94 24.49
C LEU A 663 -23.73 -0.28 25.42
N ARG A 664 -24.42 -0.14 26.57
CA ARG A 664 -24.47 -1.18 27.61
C ARG A 664 -25.02 -2.52 27.11
N PHE A 665 -26.07 -2.51 26.28
CA PHE A 665 -26.67 -3.74 25.76
C PHE A 665 -25.75 -4.42 24.72
N VAL A 666 -25.09 -3.64 23.86
CA VAL A 666 -24.12 -4.16 22.88
C VAL A 666 -22.97 -4.88 23.58
N ARG A 667 -22.45 -4.29 24.66
CA ARG A 667 -21.39 -4.90 25.47
C ARG A 667 -21.81 -6.25 26.06
N LYS A 668 -23.06 -6.37 26.50
CA LYS A 668 -23.61 -7.62 27.07
C LYS A 668 -23.90 -8.68 26.01
N LEU A 669 -24.28 -8.28 24.79
CA LEU A 669 -24.64 -9.18 23.70
C LEU A 669 -23.44 -9.59 22.82
N TYR A 670 -22.23 -9.09 23.12
CA TYR A 670 -21.01 -9.40 22.38
C TYR A 670 -21.03 -9.04 20.87
N ILE A 671 -21.99 -8.21 20.42
CA ILE A 671 -22.18 -7.76 19.01
C ILE A 671 -21.13 -6.70 18.60
N TYR A 672 -19.95 -6.73 19.22
CA TYR A 672 -18.87 -5.77 18.99
C TYR A 672 -17.48 -6.39 18.95
N ASN A 673 -17.39 -7.71 19.16
CA ASN A 673 -16.14 -8.42 19.38
C ASN A 673 -15.30 -8.64 18.11
N ASP A 674 -15.82 -8.30 16.91
CA ASP A 674 -15.08 -8.37 15.64
C ASP A 674 -15.01 -7.02 14.91
#